data_AF-A0AAU3HH31-F1
#
_entry.id   AF-A0AAU3HH31-F1
#
_cell.length_a   1.000
_cell.length_b   1.000
_cell.length_c   1.000
_cell.angle_alpha   90.00
_cell.angle_beta   90.00
_cell.angle_gamma   90.00
#
_symmetry.space_group_name_H-M   'P 1'
#
loop_
_entity.id
_entity.type
_entity.pdbx_description
1 polymer ?
#
loop_
_entity_poly.entity_id
_entity_poly.type
_entity_poly.pdbx_seq_one_letter_code
_entity_poly.pdbx_strand_id
1 'polypeptide(L)'
;MRAALRRWAAGEGRVAAYLPQEEPLRGYTDAYLFPVSLARLTDQGRTGDHKKLVKVHPANKCASPESDRHALAKREGGGFAERHMVGRHVGWHPVGDGRHLSFQDVANGGDRAVPMDRIEDDDLLVETYGKVISALHEDWNRPEGDDGPSTGTATVRAYARRELTAAKALGAIRPAVDRHGLGDLDRDWLEIDGETLPNPLRLAEPGGLFGDLIIRYLQGFTHGDLHGGNVLIPETVDGRLHPGRFILVDLESYESRASLTRDPVVLLLSLLLPSVAPRRTPDGEWPSALPRKQADALLRYLVRPDQSAPSQLPRALADLVRLTHEAGTAYAERSGWRAEWRTQYRLSLAVHALVATTYDNLGPAGPSWCLRLAAYALDAHRAEREPTLTPPVAGVDAPRPPDVAWPRVDGPDYHLPPGRGHAPGGRGRQRAMIGRRRRIMVYIALALVVLGGGLASYVAAEGASDRNATLPASPSTRTETPPTSRGDERDPPPFAPASPGRYAFTCLRVWSPDDLGPRSERLDRFREERLWWTRDRAGRRTVQAVDHGRRSRAKVSLFGRSELTGVPPAPSENVTRLREQVAELLERKPPELRNAAGTLELVAEMHQFWPLSRAQREALRRLLAETEGIIDGGSYPDRAGRDGHAISADNGEGQRETLLFEEKTGRLLSHEKIGAGDETLAYYLFVDSRWTDTIVDKPCADPTSD
;
A
#
# COMPACT_ATOMS: atom_id res chain seq x y z
N MET A 1 -12.28 -5.53 -17.69
CA MET A 1 -12.00 -4.12 -18.05
C MET A 1 -12.61 -3.68 -19.39
N ARG A 2 -12.02 -3.98 -20.58
CA ARG A 2 -12.35 -3.29 -21.86
C ARG A 2 -13.85 -3.20 -22.19
N ALA A 3 -14.62 -4.25 -21.91
CA ALA A 3 -16.08 -4.26 -22.09
C ALA A 3 -16.82 -3.25 -21.20
N ALA A 4 -16.36 -3.04 -19.95
CA ALA A 4 -16.95 -2.08 -19.02
C ALA A 4 -16.69 -0.63 -19.46
N LEU A 5 -15.48 -0.32 -19.92
CA LEU A 5 -15.17 0.98 -20.52
C LEU A 5 -16.10 1.28 -21.72
N ARG A 6 -16.30 0.30 -22.60
CA ARG A 6 -17.23 0.42 -23.74
C ARG A 6 -18.69 0.62 -23.30
N ARG A 7 -19.17 -0.14 -22.28
CA ARG A 7 -20.52 0.04 -21.73
C ARG A 7 -20.73 1.44 -21.13
N TRP A 8 -19.77 1.92 -20.34
CA TRP A 8 -19.82 3.26 -19.76
C TRP A 8 -19.86 4.33 -20.86
N ALA A 9 -18.93 4.30 -21.80
CA ALA A 9 -18.87 5.27 -22.89
C ALA A 9 -20.15 5.28 -23.74
N ALA A 10 -20.70 4.10 -24.06
CA ALA A 10 -21.98 4.00 -24.76
C ALA A 10 -23.15 4.61 -23.97
N GLY A 11 -23.16 4.47 -22.63
CA GLY A 11 -24.14 5.14 -21.75
C GLY A 11 -24.00 6.67 -21.72
N GLU A 12 -22.80 7.20 -21.95
CA GLU A 12 -22.53 8.64 -22.12
C GLU A 12 -22.75 9.12 -23.58
N GLY A 13 -23.21 8.25 -24.49
CA GLY A 13 -23.38 8.57 -25.92
C GLY A 13 -22.06 8.75 -26.69
N ARG A 14 -21.00 8.02 -26.31
CA ARG A 14 -19.63 8.16 -26.82
C ARG A 14 -18.99 6.82 -27.17
N VAL A 15 -17.93 6.87 -27.99
CA VAL A 15 -17.03 5.74 -28.25
C VAL A 15 -15.71 5.97 -27.51
N ALA A 16 -15.26 4.98 -26.75
CA ALA A 16 -13.97 5.03 -26.04
C ALA A 16 -12.88 4.23 -26.76
N ALA A 17 -11.76 4.88 -27.03
CA ALA A 17 -10.53 4.25 -27.48
C ALA A 17 -9.45 4.32 -26.39
N TYR A 18 -8.62 3.28 -26.31
CA TYR A 18 -7.41 3.31 -25.48
C TYR A 18 -6.35 4.14 -26.21
N LEU A 19 -5.75 5.12 -25.52
CA LEU A 19 -4.58 5.80 -26.04
C LEU A 19 -3.32 4.94 -25.77
N PRO A 20 -2.32 4.95 -26.67
CA PRO A 20 -1.05 4.28 -26.40
C PRO A 20 -0.38 4.81 -25.13
N GLN A 21 0.17 3.90 -24.35
CA GLN A 21 1.06 4.14 -23.21
C GLN A 21 2.04 2.96 -23.18
N GLU A 22 3.29 3.21 -22.82
CA GLU A 22 4.32 2.17 -22.79
C GLU A 22 4.01 1.14 -21.68
N GLU A 23 3.63 1.61 -20.49
CA GLU A 23 3.10 0.78 -19.41
C GLU A 23 1.86 1.40 -18.73
N PRO A 24 0.96 0.58 -18.15
CA PRO A 24 -0.12 1.09 -17.29
C PRO A 24 0.43 1.55 -15.93
N LEU A 25 0.29 2.85 -15.66
CA LEU A 25 0.57 3.47 -14.36
C LEU A 25 -0.09 2.69 -13.22
N ARG A 26 0.65 2.37 -12.16
CA ARG A 26 0.12 1.85 -10.88
C ARG A 26 0.41 2.86 -9.77
N GLY A 27 -0.56 3.09 -8.90
CA GLY A 27 -0.40 3.98 -7.75
C GLY A 27 -0.05 3.25 -6.45
N TYR A 28 0.00 4.02 -5.36
CA TYR A 28 0.14 3.52 -3.98
C TYR A 28 -1.04 2.66 -3.50
N THR A 29 -2.23 2.88 -4.07
CA THR A 29 -3.33 1.92 -3.99
C THR A 29 -3.24 0.98 -5.19
N ASP A 30 -3.68 -0.28 -5.06
CA ASP A 30 -3.65 -1.30 -6.14
C ASP A 30 -4.52 -0.96 -7.37
N ALA A 31 -4.99 0.28 -7.45
CA ALA A 31 -5.58 0.84 -8.64
C ALA A 31 -4.53 1.12 -9.71
N TYR A 32 -4.92 0.89 -10.96
CA TYR A 32 -4.12 1.24 -12.14
C TYR A 32 -4.79 2.35 -12.94
N LEU A 33 -3.97 3.18 -13.57
CA LEU A 33 -4.34 4.40 -14.29
C LEU A 33 -3.99 4.24 -15.77
N PHE A 34 -4.86 4.72 -16.67
CA PHE A 34 -4.57 4.78 -18.11
C PHE A 34 -5.39 5.88 -18.82
N PRO A 35 -4.87 6.51 -19.89
CA PRO A 35 -5.60 7.50 -20.67
C PRO A 35 -6.49 6.86 -21.75
N VAL A 36 -7.62 7.52 -22.03
CA VAL A 36 -8.56 7.17 -23.12
C VAL A 36 -8.98 8.42 -23.88
N SER A 37 -9.30 8.28 -25.16
CA SER A 37 -10.08 9.29 -25.90
C SER A 37 -11.54 8.87 -25.96
N LEU A 38 -12.43 9.85 -25.85
CA LEU A 38 -13.88 9.71 -25.87
C LEU A 38 -14.49 10.56 -26.98
N ALA A 39 -14.68 9.96 -28.15
CA ALA A 39 -15.30 10.58 -29.30
C ALA A 39 -16.84 10.60 -29.12
N ARG A 40 -17.45 11.77 -29.19
CA ARG A 40 -18.91 11.88 -29.44
C ARG A 40 -19.15 11.78 -30.94
N LEU A 41 -19.82 10.73 -31.38
CA LEU A 41 -20.37 10.66 -32.74
C LEU A 41 -21.46 11.73 -32.90
N THR A 42 -21.42 12.45 -34.02
CA THR A 42 -22.51 13.33 -34.46
C THR A 42 -22.91 12.94 -35.88
N ASP A 43 -24.17 13.19 -36.23
CA ASP A 43 -24.74 12.81 -37.54
C ASP A 43 -24.08 13.54 -38.73
N GLN A 44 -23.25 14.55 -38.44
CA GLN A 44 -22.44 15.31 -39.41
C GLN A 44 -20.99 14.84 -39.49
N GLY A 45 -20.63 13.71 -38.87
CA GLY A 45 -19.27 13.14 -38.90
C GLY A 45 -18.21 13.91 -38.11
N ARG A 46 -18.55 15.04 -37.49
CA ARG A 46 -17.65 15.80 -36.60
C ARG A 46 -17.59 15.10 -35.24
N THR A 47 -16.42 14.63 -34.81
CA THR A 47 -16.26 14.07 -33.47
C THR A 47 -15.81 15.12 -32.46
N GLY A 48 -16.54 15.19 -31.34
CA GLY A 48 -16.09 15.91 -30.16
C GLY A 48 -15.24 14.96 -29.32
N ASP A 49 -13.92 14.99 -29.51
CA ASP A 49 -12.97 14.11 -28.83
C ASP A 49 -12.46 14.73 -27.52
N HIS A 50 -12.57 13.99 -26.42
CA HIS A 50 -12.06 14.41 -25.11
C HIS A 50 -11.14 13.33 -24.54
N LYS A 51 -9.98 13.73 -24.00
CA LYS A 51 -9.12 12.81 -23.23
C LYS A 51 -9.66 12.68 -21.79
N LYS A 52 -9.73 11.45 -21.26
CA LYS A 52 -9.98 11.15 -19.83
C LYS A 52 -8.86 10.26 -19.29
N LEU A 53 -8.54 10.42 -18.01
CA LEU A 53 -7.76 9.48 -17.22
C LEU A 53 -8.72 8.49 -16.53
N VAL A 54 -8.42 7.20 -16.59
CA VAL A 54 -9.26 6.14 -15.99
C VAL A 54 -8.50 5.48 -14.83
N LYS A 55 -8.95 5.72 -13.59
CA LYS A 55 -8.46 5.07 -12.36
C LYS A 55 -9.29 3.79 -12.15
N VAL A 56 -8.66 2.64 -11.99
CA VAL A 56 -9.38 1.35 -11.86
C VAL A 56 -9.10 0.69 -10.53
N HIS A 57 -10.08 0.76 -9.64
CA HIS A 57 -9.99 0.38 -8.25
C HIS A 57 -10.09 -1.15 -8.05
N PRO A 58 -9.33 -1.72 -7.10
CA PRO A 58 -9.31 -3.16 -6.84
C PRO A 58 -10.63 -3.67 -6.25
N ALA A 59 -10.88 -4.97 -6.39
CA ALA A 59 -12.19 -5.60 -6.13
C ALA A 59 -12.63 -5.66 -4.65
N ASN A 60 -11.78 -5.18 -3.74
CA ASN A 60 -12.01 -5.09 -2.30
C ASN A 60 -12.27 -3.65 -1.82
N LYS A 61 -12.08 -2.61 -2.65
CA LYS A 61 -12.56 -1.26 -2.34
C LYS A 61 -14.08 -1.21 -2.53
N CYS A 62 -14.79 -0.87 -1.46
CA CYS A 62 -16.16 -0.34 -1.56
C CYS A 62 -16.16 0.99 -2.35
N ALA A 63 -17.34 1.47 -2.75
CA ALA A 63 -17.48 2.76 -3.42
C ALA A 63 -16.80 3.88 -2.61
N SER A 64 -15.80 4.52 -3.21
CA SER A 64 -14.96 5.51 -2.55
C SER A 64 -15.67 6.88 -2.49
N PRO A 65 -15.73 7.57 -1.33
CA PRO A 65 -16.22 8.95 -1.23
C PRO A 65 -15.42 9.98 -2.06
N GLU A 66 -14.29 9.57 -2.63
CA GLU A 66 -13.44 10.25 -3.62
C GLU A 66 -14.23 11.06 -4.67
N SER A 67 -15.24 10.47 -5.32
CA SER A 67 -16.00 11.20 -6.35
C SER A 67 -16.89 12.31 -5.77
N ASP A 68 -17.38 12.13 -4.55
CA ASP A 68 -18.21 13.11 -3.86
C ASP A 68 -17.35 14.24 -3.30
N ARG A 69 -16.14 13.92 -2.81
CA ARG A 69 -15.15 14.87 -2.30
C ARG A 69 -14.55 15.77 -3.39
N HIS A 70 -14.23 15.25 -4.58
CA HIS A 70 -13.81 16.10 -5.70
C HIS A 70 -14.97 16.97 -6.20
N ALA A 71 -16.20 16.44 -6.25
CA ALA A 71 -17.39 17.24 -6.58
C ALA A 71 -17.71 18.31 -5.50
N LEU A 72 -17.41 18.03 -4.24
CA LEU A 72 -17.49 18.98 -3.12
C LEU A 72 -16.45 20.09 -3.30
N ALA A 73 -15.17 19.74 -3.50
CA ALA A 73 -14.08 20.68 -3.74
C ALA A 73 -14.33 21.62 -4.92
N LYS A 74 -14.83 21.08 -6.04
CA LYS A 74 -15.20 21.86 -7.24
C LYS A 74 -16.38 22.81 -7.01
N ARG A 75 -17.32 22.48 -6.12
CA ARG A 75 -18.47 23.33 -5.80
C ARG A 75 -18.12 24.42 -4.78
N GLU A 76 -17.32 24.09 -3.78
CA GLU A 76 -17.03 24.97 -2.63
C GLU A 76 -15.80 25.84 -2.85
N GLY A 77 -14.86 25.45 -3.73
CA GLY A 77 -13.66 26.24 -4.05
C GLY A 77 -13.81 27.31 -5.15
N GLY A 78 -15.01 27.52 -5.70
CA GLY A 78 -15.33 28.61 -6.64
C GLY A 78 -14.30 28.85 -7.75
N GLY A 79 -13.90 30.11 -7.95
CA GLY A 79 -12.95 30.50 -9.00
C GLY A 79 -11.53 29.92 -8.81
N PHE A 80 -11.09 29.64 -7.58
CA PHE A 80 -9.85 28.91 -7.35
C PHE A 80 -9.97 27.49 -7.91
N ALA A 81 -11.10 26.82 -7.67
CA ALA A 81 -11.36 25.49 -8.18
C ALA A 81 -11.47 25.46 -9.72
N GLU A 82 -11.93 26.54 -10.37
CA GLU A 82 -11.91 26.67 -11.84
C GLU A 82 -10.48 26.76 -12.39
N ARG A 83 -9.62 27.58 -11.77
CA ARG A 83 -8.22 27.79 -12.20
C ARG A 83 -7.30 26.61 -11.88
N HIS A 84 -7.40 26.07 -10.67
CA HIS A 84 -6.35 25.28 -10.03
C HIS A 84 -6.74 23.84 -9.66
N MET A 85 -7.91 23.34 -10.09
CA MET A 85 -8.25 21.91 -9.90
C MET A 85 -8.52 21.23 -11.23
N VAL A 86 -8.05 19.99 -11.38
CA VAL A 86 -8.42 19.11 -12.50
C VAL A 86 -9.94 18.96 -12.64
N GLY A 87 -10.43 18.75 -13.86
CA GLY A 87 -11.84 18.81 -14.26
C GLY A 87 -12.76 17.75 -13.65
N ARG A 88 -13.90 17.50 -14.32
CA ARG A 88 -14.99 16.67 -13.79
C ARG A 88 -14.56 15.21 -13.62
N HIS A 89 -14.42 14.79 -12.37
CA HIS A 89 -14.45 13.38 -12.02
C HIS A 89 -15.88 12.82 -12.15
N VAL A 90 -16.00 11.61 -12.69
CA VAL A 90 -17.27 10.95 -13.02
C VAL A 90 -17.21 9.50 -12.59
N GLY A 91 -18.18 9.10 -11.76
CA GLY A 91 -18.79 7.76 -11.76
C GLY A 91 -17.94 6.59 -11.26
N TRP A 92 -18.55 5.74 -10.45
CA TRP A 92 -17.96 4.47 -9.98
C TRP A 92 -18.52 3.30 -10.81
N HIS A 93 -18.00 3.08 -12.03
CA HIS A 93 -18.59 2.14 -12.99
C HIS A 93 -18.10 0.68 -12.77
N PRO A 94 -18.99 -0.30 -12.53
CA PRO A 94 -18.58 -1.67 -12.23
C PRO A 94 -17.98 -2.41 -13.44
N VAL A 95 -16.82 -3.02 -13.23
CA VAL A 95 -16.13 -3.83 -14.23
C VAL A 95 -16.85 -5.18 -14.46
N GLY A 96 -17.39 -5.75 -13.37
CA GLY A 96 -18.09 -7.05 -13.33
C GLY A 96 -17.38 -8.11 -12.49
N ASP A 97 -16.13 -7.87 -12.09
CA ASP A 97 -15.27 -8.74 -11.27
C ASP A 97 -15.01 -8.16 -9.87
N GLY A 98 -15.92 -7.28 -9.41
CA GLY A 98 -15.79 -6.49 -8.18
C GLY A 98 -14.94 -5.22 -8.33
N ARG A 99 -14.10 -5.09 -9.36
CA ARG A 99 -13.37 -3.84 -9.65
C ARG A 99 -14.30 -2.77 -10.20
N HIS A 100 -13.86 -1.51 -10.09
CA HIS A 100 -14.60 -0.35 -10.55
C HIS A 100 -13.70 0.63 -11.31
N LEU A 101 -14.23 1.23 -12.38
CA LEU A 101 -13.59 2.35 -13.08
C LEU A 101 -14.07 3.66 -12.45
N SER A 102 -13.19 4.64 -12.29
CA SER A 102 -13.56 6.04 -12.17
C SER A 102 -12.79 6.91 -13.17
N PHE A 103 -13.39 8.03 -13.57
CA PHE A 103 -12.96 8.80 -14.74
C PHE A 103 -12.68 10.25 -14.37
N GLN A 104 -11.51 10.78 -14.69
CA GLN A 104 -11.12 12.17 -14.43
C GLN A 104 -10.76 12.85 -15.76
N ASP A 105 -10.99 14.17 -15.89
CA ASP A 105 -10.37 14.91 -16.99
C ASP A 105 -8.85 14.84 -16.88
N VAL A 106 -8.15 14.82 -18.01
CA VAL A 106 -6.69 14.94 -17.98
C VAL A 106 -6.34 16.38 -17.61
N ALA A 107 -5.39 16.55 -16.68
CA ALA A 107 -4.89 17.87 -16.29
C ALA A 107 -4.34 18.64 -17.50
N ASN A 108 -4.36 19.97 -17.43
CA ASN A 108 -3.90 20.88 -18.49
C ASN A 108 -4.54 20.59 -19.88
N GLY A 109 -5.79 20.08 -19.93
CA GLY A 109 -6.46 19.68 -21.17
C GLY A 109 -5.87 18.43 -21.85
N GLY A 110 -4.85 17.81 -21.25
CA GLY A 110 -4.03 16.78 -21.88
C GLY A 110 -2.86 17.31 -22.70
N ASP A 111 -2.47 18.58 -22.50
CA ASP A 111 -1.11 19.08 -22.75
C ASP A 111 -0.16 18.63 -21.62
N ARG A 112 1.15 18.78 -21.81
CA ARG A 112 2.16 18.30 -20.87
C ARG A 112 2.14 19.10 -19.55
N ALA A 113 2.45 18.42 -18.45
CA ALA A 113 2.64 19.01 -17.13
C ALA A 113 3.65 18.18 -16.33
N VAL A 114 4.39 18.83 -15.42
CA VAL A 114 5.40 18.21 -14.57
C VAL A 114 4.95 18.28 -13.11
N PRO A 115 4.97 17.18 -12.34
CA PRO A 115 4.69 17.23 -10.90
C PRO A 115 5.73 18.07 -10.16
N MET A 116 5.33 18.81 -9.12
CA MET A 116 6.24 19.75 -8.46
C MET A 116 7.42 19.06 -7.74
N ASP A 117 7.27 17.79 -7.32
CA ASP A 117 8.39 16.97 -6.81
C ASP A 117 9.31 16.40 -7.90
N ARG A 118 9.15 16.88 -9.15
CA ARG A 118 10.02 16.60 -10.32
C ARG A 118 10.65 17.86 -10.93
N ILE A 119 10.58 19.00 -10.25
CA ILE A 119 11.32 20.22 -10.64
C ILE A 119 12.74 20.10 -10.08
N GLU A 120 13.73 20.00 -10.96
CA GLU A 120 15.15 19.86 -10.61
C GLU A 120 15.89 21.21 -10.48
N ASP A 121 15.26 22.30 -10.94
CA ASP A 121 15.77 23.67 -10.80
C ASP A 121 15.29 24.29 -9.47
N ASP A 122 16.25 24.60 -8.60
CA ASP A 122 16.03 25.07 -7.22
C ASP A 122 15.25 26.41 -7.16
N ASP A 123 15.57 27.38 -8.02
CA ASP A 123 14.91 28.69 -8.04
C ASP A 123 13.49 28.60 -8.62
N LEU A 124 13.28 27.77 -9.66
CA LEU A 124 11.97 27.48 -10.24
C LEU A 124 11.06 26.68 -9.29
N LEU A 125 11.62 25.75 -8.51
CA LEU A 125 10.90 25.03 -7.45
C LEU A 125 10.45 26.00 -6.35
N VAL A 126 11.33 26.91 -5.91
CA VAL A 126 11.01 27.96 -4.93
C VAL A 126 9.94 28.92 -5.46
N GLU A 127 10.02 29.37 -6.72
CA GLU A 127 8.96 30.20 -7.32
C GLU A 127 7.62 29.47 -7.33
N THR A 128 7.62 28.23 -7.85
CA THR A 128 6.44 27.37 -7.93
C THR A 128 5.78 27.17 -6.58
N TYR A 129 6.56 26.78 -5.58
CA TYR A 129 6.08 26.59 -4.22
C TYR A 129 5.49 27.87 -3.64
N GLY A 130 6.14 29.02 -3.87
CA GLY A 130 5.64 30.33 -3.47
C GLY A 130 4.28 30.66 -4.11
N LYS A 131 4.08 30.39 -5.41
CA LYS A 131 2.78 30.58 -6.08
C LYS A 131 1.70 29.68 -5.49
N VAL A 132 2.01 28.41 -5.25
CA VAL A 132 1.06 27.43 -4.71
C VAL A 132 0.62 27.83 -3.30
N ILE A 133 1.56 28.05 -2.38
CA ILE A 133 1.25 28.39 -0.98
C ILE A 133 0.50 29.73 -0.87
N SER A 134 0.88 30.74 -1.67
CA SER A 134 0.14 32.00 -1.72
C SER A 134 -1.31 31.76 -2.17
N ALA A 135 -1.55 30.98 -3.22
CA ALA A 135 -2.89 30.70 -3.72
C ALA A 135 -3.74 29.85 -2.73
N LEU A 136 -3.15 28.94 -1.94
CA LEU A 136 -3.87 28.21 -0.90
C LEU A 136 -4.47 29.14 0.18
N HIS A 137 -3.80 30.25 0.48
CA HIS A 137 -4.19 31.18 1.54
C HIS A 137 -4.92 32.43 1.04
N GLU A 138 -4.47 33.02 -0.06
CA GLU A 138 -4.94 34.32 -0.55
C GLU A 138 -6.03 34.23 -1.63
N ASP A 139 -6.21 33.06 -2.23
CA ASP A 139 -7.26 32.77 -3.22
C ASP A 139 -8.25 31.74 -2.67
N TRP A 140 -7.80 30.51 -2.37
CA TRP A 140 -8.71 29.42 -1.96
C TRP A 140 -9.38 29.67 -0.60
N ASN A 141 -8.59 30.01 0.42
CA ASN A 141 -9.07 30.21 1.79
C ASN A 141 -9.24 31.70 2.17
N ARG A 142 -9.36 32.58 1.17
CA ARG A 142 -9.61 34.00 1.38
C ARG A 142 -10.94 34.21 2.11
N PRO A 143 -10.99 34.96 3.24
CA PRO A 143 -12.25 35.30 3.88
C PRO A 143 -13.14 36.18 2.98
N GLU A 144 -14.46 36.02 3.08
CA GLU A 144 -15.43 36.82 2.35
C GLU A 144 -15.80 38.08 3.15
N GLY A 145 -15.62 39.27 2.54
CA GLY A 145 -15.90 40.55 3.21
C GLY A 145 -14.92 40.88 4.34
N ASP A 146 -15.44 41.50 5.40
CA ASP A 146 -14.69 41.85 6.63
C ASP A 146 -14.73 40.73 7.70
N ASP A 147 -15.43 39.62 7.43
CA ASP A 147 -15.48 38.48 8.34
C ASP A 147 -14.09 37.80 8.43
N GLY A 148 -13.65 37.52 9.65
CA GLY A 148 -12.37 36.86 9.88
C GLY A 148 -12.32 35.40 9.41
N PRO A 149 -11.12 34.81 9.28
CA PRO A 149 -10.98 33.41 8.88
C PRO A 149 -11.71 32.47 9.85
N SER A 150 -12.33 31.43 9.31
CA SER A 150 -13.12 30.48 10.11
C SER A 150 -12.25 29.77 11.16
N THR A 151 -12.76 29.60 12.37
CA THR A 151 -12.01 28.95 13.47
C THR A 151 -12.73 27.76 14.09
N GLY A 152 -11.94 26.78 14.51
CA GLY A 152 -12.35 25.64 15.32
C GLY A 152 -11.78 25.73 16.74
N THR A 153 -12.30 24.88 17.63
CA THR A 153 -11.76 24.68 18.98
C THR A 153 -11.78 23.19 19.29
N ALA A 154 -10.68 22.68 19.83
CA ALA A 154 -10.51 21.26 20.15
C ALA A 154 -9.49 21.10 21.29
N THR A 155 -9.46 19.94 21.95
CA THR A 155 -8.25 19.58 22.71
C THR A 155 -7.14 19.15 21.74
N VAL A 156 -5.87 19.27 22.14
CA VAL A 156 -4.74 18.81 21.31
C VAL A 156 -4.88 17.33 20.94
N ARG A 157 -5.38 16.48 21.85
CA ARG A 157 -5.69 15.06 21.55
C ARG A 157 -6.74 14.90 20.48
N ALA A 158 -7.83 15.65 20.54
CA ALA A 158 -8.89 15.59 19.54
C ALA A 158 -8.39 16.08 18.17
N TYR A 159 -7.60 17.16 18.15
CA TYR A 159 -6.93 17.68 16.95
C TYR A 159 -5.97 16.65 16.34
N ALA A 160 -5.00 16.15 17.10
CA ALA A 160 -4.02 15.19 16.60
C ALA A 160 -4.67 13.89 16.13
N ARG A 161 -5.67 13.38 16.87
CA ARG A 161 -6.43 12.18 16.47
C ARG A 161 -7.25 12.40 15.20
N ARG A 162 -7.84 13.59 14.98
CA ARG A 162 -8.54 13.96 13.75
C ARG A 162 -7.61 13.88 12.55
N GLU A 163 -6.48 14.58 12.63
CA GLU A 163 -5.51 14.66 11.52
C GLU A 163 -4.83 13.31 11.24
N LEU A 164 -4.45 12.54 12.27
CA LEU A 164 -3.91 11.18 12.11
C LEU A 164 -4.94 10.17 11.57
N THR A 165 -6.24 10.42 11.74
CA THR A 165 -7.30 9.62 11.13
C THR A 165 -7.51 10.00 9.67
N ALA A 166 -7.50 11.29 9.34
CA ALA A 166 -7.58 11.77 7.95
C ALA A 166 -6.40 11.27 7.10
N ALA A 167 -5.18 11.35 7.64
CA ALA A 167 -3.96 10.78 7.05
C ALA A 167 -3.89 9.23 7.09
N LYS A 168 -4.94 8.54 7.56
CA LYS A 168 -5.06 7.07 7.63
C LYS A 168 -3.95 6.39 8.46
N ALA A 169 -3.22 7.15 9.30
CA ALA A 169 -1.96 6.74 9.93
C ALA A 169 -2.07 6.35 11.41
N LEU A 170 -3.16 6.72 12.11
CA LEU A 170 -3.32 6.57 13.57
C LEU A 170 -2.97 5.18 14.14
N GLY A 171 -3.23 4.09 13.40
CA GLY A 171 -2.89 2.72 13.82
C GLY A 171 -1.50 2.23 13.39
N ALA A 172 -0.82 2.94 12.48
CA ALA A 172 0.43 2.51 11.84
C ALA A 172 1.69 3.15 12.45
N ILE A 173 1.56 4.29 13.14
CA ILE A 173 2.70 5.07 13.67
C ILE A 173 3.46 4.32 14.76
N ARG A 174 2.78 3.83 15.81
CA ARG A 174 3.43 3.04 16.88
C ARG A 174 4.21 1.84 16.29
N PRO A 175 3.61 0.97 15.45
CA PRO A 175 4.35 -0.11 14.77
C PRO A 175 5.51 0.35 13.91
N ALA A 176 5.39 1.52 13.28
CA ALA A 176 6.45 2.05 12.45
C ALA A 176 7.67 2.46 13.28
N VAL A 177 7.44 3.13 14.42
CA VAL A 177 8.45 3.62 15.36
C VAL A 177 9.07 2.50 16.21
N ASP A 178 8.26 1.53 16.64
CA ASP A 178 8.68 0.35 17.45
C ASP A 178 9.84 -0.42 16.78
N ARG A 179 9.78 -0.60 15.45
CA ARG A 179 10.84 -1.23 14.63
C ARG A 179 12.19 -0.51 14.66
N HIS A 180 12.26 0.74 15.14
CA HIS A 180 13.51 1.48 15.25
C HIS A 180 14.14 1.39 16.66
N GLY A 181 13.58 0.56 17.56
CA GLY A 181 14.22 0.18 18.83
C GLY A 181 14.25 1.31 19.88
N LEU A 182 13.35 2.29 19.78
CA LEU A 182 13.37 3.54 20.55
C LEU A 182 12.85 3.42 22.00
N GLY A 183 12.92 2.22 22.57
CA GLY A 183 12.61 1.95 23.97
C GLY A 183 11.13 2.03 24.34
N ASP A 184 10.87 2.55 25.53
CA ASP A 184 9.57 2.53 26.20
C ASP A 184 8.63 3.63 25.66
N LEU A 185 7.93 3.31 24.57
CA LEU A 185 7.05 4.22 23.84
C LEU A 185 5.80 4.69 24.62
N ASP A 186 5.53 4.13 25.79
CA ASP A 186 4.39 4.52 26.65
C ASP A 186 4.73 5.69 27.60
N ARG A 187 6.01 6.10 27.67
CA ARG A 187 6.44 7.27 28.45
C ARG A 187 5.97 8.59 27.86
N ASP A 188 5.76 9.57 28.71
CA ASP A 188 5.44 10.94 28.30
C ASP A 188 6.65 11.74 27.76
N TRP A 189 7.87 11.23 27.97
CA TRP A 189 9.14 11.83 27.53
C TRP A 189 10.03 10.76 26.89
N LEU A 190 10.84 11.15 25.89
CA LEU A 190 11.81 10.31 25.19
C LEU A 190 13.21 10.95 25.24
N GLU A 191 14.24 10.11 25.35
CA GLU A 191 15.63 10.54 25.19
C GLU A 191 16.00 10.54 23.69
N ILE A 192 16.29 11.72 23.14
CA ILE A 192 16.52 11.90 21.70
C ILE A 192 17.80 12.74 21.51
N ASP A 193 18.84 12.15 20.92
CA ASP A 193 20.19 12.73 20.79
C ASP A 193 20.85 13.16 22.13
N GLY A 194 20.30 12.75 23.27
CA GLY A 194 20.71 13.23 24.61
C GLY A 194 19.94 14.46 25.12
N GLU A 195 18.86 14.85 24.42
CA GLU A 195 17.86 15.81 24.90
C GLU A 195 16.57 15.06 25.30
N THR A 196 16.07 15.29 26.53
CA THR A 196 14.81 14.74 27.03
C THR A 196 13.62 15.52 26.44
N LEU A 197 13.02 15.01 25.36
CA LEU A 197 11.95 15.68 24.62
C LEU A 197 10.57 15.08 24.92
N PRO A 198 9.45 15.82 24.77
CA PRO A 198 8.11 15.27 24.98
C PRO A 198 7.78 14.20 23.93
N ASN A 199 7.20 13.07 24.34
CA ASN A 199 6.92 11.96 23.42
C ASN A 199 5.76 12.32 22.46
N PRO A 200 6.00 12.46 21.14
CA PRO A 200 4.96 12.82 20.19
C PRO A 200 3.91 11.72 19.98
N LEU A 201 4.22 10.45 20.25
CA LEU A 201 3.25 9.34 20.14
C LEU A 201 2.05 9.51 21.08
N ARG A 202 2.28 10.11 22.24
CA ARG A 202 1.29 10.34 23.30
C ARG A 202 0.27 11.43 22.92
N LEU A 203 0.53 12.21 21.87
CA LEU A 203 -0.26 13.37 21.47
C LEU A 203 -1.73 13.03 21.14
N ALA A 204 -2.00 11.84 20.63
CA ALA A 204 -3.35 11.37 20.29
C ALA A 204 -3.96 10.40 21.34
N GLU A 205 -3.33 10.25 22.51
CA GLU A 205 -3.66 9.24 23.51
C GLU A 205 -4.28 9.82 24.80
N PRO A 206 -5.13 9.05 25.52
CA PRO A 206 -5.55 9.41 26.86
C PRO A 206 -4.36 9.59 27.81
N GLY A 207 -4.37 10.66 28.60
CA GLY A 207 -3.34 10.93 29.60
C GLY A 207 -1.96 11.34 29.09
N GLY A 208 -1.78 11.62 27.79
CA GLY A 208 -0.55 12.26 27.29
C GLY A 208 -0.48 13.74 27.66
N LEU A 209 0.71 14.24 27.99
CA LEU A 209 1.00 15.58 28.57
C LEU A 209 0.10 16.73 28.10
N PHE A 210 -0.05 16.92 26.79
CA PHE A 210 -0.77 18.05 26.19
C PHE A 210 -2.23 17.72 25.83
N GLY A 211 -2.66 16.47 26.00
CA GLY A 211 -3.82 15.90 25.32
C GLY A 211 -5.15 16.59 25.63
N ASP A 212 -5.29 17.15 26.83
CA ASP A 212 -6.49 17.85 27.29
C ASP A 212 -6.41 19.38 27.18
N LEU A 213 -5.26 19.94 26.74
CA LEU A 213 -5.12 21.37 26.49
C LEU A 213 -6.03 21.82 25.36
N ILE A 214 -6.81 22.87 25.58
CA ILE A 214 -7.73 23.41 24.59
C ILE A 214 -6.98 24.42 23.68
N ILE A 215 -7.05 24.17 22.38
CA ILE A 215 -6.54 25.07 21.34
C ILE A 215 -7.68 25.65 20.50
N ARG A 216 -7.52 26.91 20.09
CA ARG A 216 -8.23 27.50 18.96
C ARG A 216 -7.34 27.37 17.73
N TYR A 217 -7.93 27.10 16.57
CA TYR A 217 -7.19 26.91 15.32
C TYR A 217 -8.00 27.39 14.12
N LEU A 218 -7.33 27.74 13.03
CA LEU A 218 -7.91 28.24 11.79
C LEU A 218 -8.30 27.06 10.89
N GLN A 219 -9.54 27.07 10.38
CA GLN A 219 -10.11 25.99 9.57
C GLN A 219 -10.58 26.49 8.21
N GLY A 220 -10.58 25.60 7.22
CA GLY A 220 -11.16 25.88 5.90
C GLY A 220 -10.94 24.75 4.93
N PHE A 221 -10.80 25.09 3.66
CA PHE A 221 -10.61 24.19 2.54
C PHE A 221 -9.20 23.62 2.51
N THR A 222 -9.11 22.28 2.48
CA THR A 222 -7.86 21.54 2.26
C THR A 222 -8.06 20.43 1.23
N HIS A 223 -7.05 20.20 0.41
CA HIS A 223 -6.86 19.01 -0.41
C HIS A 223 -6.83 17.73 0.45
N GLY A 224 -6.24 17.82 1.65
CA GLY A 224 -6.17 16.75 2.64
C GLY A 224 -5.01 15.78 2.44
N ASP A 225 -4.41 15.77 1.24
CA ASP A 225 -3.26 14.95 0.86
C ASP A 225 -2.41 15.73 -0.17
N LEU A 226 -1.99 16.95 0.19
CA LEU A 226 -1.25 17.84 -0.71
C LEU A 226 0.26 17.58 -0.63
N HIS A 227 0.76 16.70 -1.50
CA HIS A 227 2.20 16.48 -1.71
C HIS A 227 2.65 16.97 -3.10
N GLY A 228 3.96 17.11 -3.34
CA GLY A 228 4.49 17.64 -4.61
C GLY A 228 3.96 16.91 -5.86
N GLY A 229 3.85 15.57 -5.80
CA GLY A 229 3.23 14.76 -6.85
C GLY A 229 1.76 15.08 -7.20
N ASN A 230 1.02 15.74 -6.31
CA ASN A 230 -0.38 16.17 -6.51
C ASN A 230 -0.50 17.62 -6.99
N VAL A 231 0.62 18.31 -7.22
CA VAL A 231 0.69 19.66 -7.79
C VAL A 231 1.33 19.56 -9.17
N LEU A 232 0.54 19.64 -10.23
CA LEU A 232 1.02 19.55 -11.61
C LEU A 232 1.22 20.94 -12.21
N ILE A 233 2.42 21.22 -12.72
CA ILE A 233 2.77 22.51 -13.33
C ILE A 233 2.70 22.37 -14.86
N PRO A 234 1.82 23.14 -15.55
CA PRO A 234 1.77 23.15 -17.01
C PRO A 234 3.13 23.43 -17.65
N GLU A 235 3.44 22.67 -18.70
CA GLU A 235 4.62 22.84 -19.52
C GLU A 235 4.20 23.36 -20.91
N THR A 236 4.95 24.31 -21.46
CA THR A 236 4.69 24.89 -22.78
C THR A 236 5.23 24.01 -23.91
N VAL A 237 4.88 24.36 -25.15
CA VAL A 237 5.42 23.70 -26.37
C VAL A 237 6.95 23.89 -26.48
N ASP A 238 7.51 24.95 -25.92
CA ASP A 238 8.96 25.20 -25.81
C ASP A 238 9.59 24.67 -24.50
N GLY A 239 8.89 23.80 -23.77
CA GLY A 239 9.43 23.07 -22.60
C GLY A 239 9.57 23.88 -21.31
N ARG A 240 8.98 25.09 -21.24
CA ARG A 240 9.02 25.95 -20.05
C ARG A 240 7.86 25.64 -19.12
N LEU A 241 8.11 25.59 -17.82
CA LEU A 241 7.05 25.47 -16.82
C LEU A 241 6.33 26.80 -16.57
N HIS A 242 5.08 26.73 -16.14
CA HIS A 242 4.26 27.88 -15.73
C HIS A 242 3.83 27.78 -14.26
N PRO A 243 4.70 28.20 -13.31
CA PRO A 243 4.42 28.24 -11.86
C PRO A 243 3.02 28.74 -11.48
N GLY A 244 2.60 29.88 -12.04
CA GLY A 244 1.30 30.51 -11.75
C GLY A 244 0.06 29.79 -12.33
N ARG A 245 0.22 28.69 -13.07
CA ARG A 245 -0.88 27.90 -13.66
C ARG A 245 -1.01 26.49 -13.09
N PHE A 246 -0.44 26.23 -11.91
CA PHE A 246 -0.48 24.91 -11.26
C PHE A 246 -1.89 24.32 -11.14
N ILE A 247 -1.98 22.99 -11.16
CA ILE A 247 -3.22 22.21 -11.13
C ILE A 247 -3.13 21.12 -10.06
N LEU A 248 -4.08 21.14 -9.12
CA LEU A 248 -4.24 20.13 -8.07
C LEU A 248 -4.97 18.88 -8.61
N VAL A 249 -4.48 17.69 -8.20
CA VAL A 249 -5.00 16.37 -8.57
C VAL A 249 -5.11 15.42 -7.37
N ASP A 250 -6.02 14.45 -7.48
CA ASP A 250 -6.38 13.46 -6.44
C ASP A 250 -6.97 14.03 -5.13
N LEU A 251 -8.01 14.85 -5.28
CA LEU A 251 -8.87 15.40 -4.21
C LEU A 251 -9.66 14.34 -3.40
N GLU A 252 -9.20 13.08 -3.32
CA GLU A 252 -9.89 12.01 -2.56
C GLU A 252 -9.93 12.26 -1.05
N SER A 253 -9.08 13.16 -0.54
CA SER A 253 -8.94 13.52 0.87
C SER A 253 -9.55 14.89 1.21
N TYR A 254 -10.22 15.56 0.27
CA TYR A 254 -10.71 16.94 0.46
C TYR A 254 -11.66 17.09 1.67
N GLU A 255 -11.47 18.18 2.41
CA GLU A 255 -12.30 18.62 3.53
C GLU A 255 -12.46 20.15 3.53
N SER A 256 -13.67 20.66 3.72
CA SER A 256 -13.97 22.11 3.77
C SER A 256 -13.90 22.76 5.17
N ARG A 257 -13.60 21.97 6.22
CA ARG A 257 -13.41 22.45 7.60
C ARG A 257 -12.25 21.73 8.29
N ALA A 258 -11.13 21.63 7.58
CA ALA A 258 -9.89 21.04 8.07
C ALA A 258 -8.88 22.12 8.48
N SER A 259 -7.79 21.70 9.14
CA SER A 259 -6.74 22.60 9.60
C SER A 259 -6.01 23.27 8.43
N LEU A 260 -6.01 24.60 8.37
CA LEU A 260 -5.37 25.35 7.25
C LEU A 260 -3.85 25.14 7.13
N THR A 261 -3.18 24.67 8.18
CA THR A 261 -1.75 24.32 8.17
C THR A 261 -1.49 22.90 7.67
N ARG A 262 -2.51 22.05 7.48
CA ARG A 262 -2.37 20.67 7.01
C ARG A 262 -1.63 20.63 5.67
N ASP A 263 -2.25 21.21 4.65
CA ASP A 263 -1.75 21.17 3.28
C ASP A 263 -0.36 21.81 3.12
N PRO A 264 -0.09 23.03 3.66
CA PRO A 264 1.26 23.61 3.64
C PRO A 264 2.32 22.72 4.30
N VAL A 265 2.01 22.07 5.43
CA VAL A 265 2.97 21.19 6.13
C VAL A 265 3.18 19.87 5.39
N VAL A 266 2.13 19.23 4.87
CA VAL A 266 2.28 18.00 4.07
C VAL A 266 3.09 18.29 2.80
N LEU A 267 2.83 19.44 2.16
CA LEU A 267 3.53 19.82 0.94
C LEU A 267 5.01 20.11 1.21
N LEU A 268 5.32 20.92 2.23
CA LEU A 268 6.68 21.21 2.67
C LEU A 268 7.45 19.93 3.00
N LEU A 269 6.89 19.04 3.82
CA LEU A 269 7.54 17.79 4.19
C LEU A 269 7.74 16.88 2.97
N SER A 270 6.81 16.85 2.02
CA SER A 270 6.94 16.03 0.80
C SER A 270 8.12 16.44 -0.09
N LEU A 271 8.49 17.72 -0.09
CA LEU A 271 9.63 18.27 -0.84
C LEU A 271 10.95 18.17 -0.07
N LEU A 272 10.94 18.35 1.25
CA LEU A 272 12.15 18.32 2.08
C LEU A 272 12.64 16.90 2.42
N LEU A 273 11.73 15.93 2.55
CA LEU A 273 12.09 14.56 2.93
C LEU A 273 13.05 13.87 1.93
N PRO A 274 12.92 14.01 0.60
CA PRO A 274 13.89 13.50 -0.36
C PRO A 274 15.34 13.96 -0.12
N SER A 275 15.56 15.18 0.42
CA SER A 275 16.92 15.66 0.74
C SER A 275 17.48 15.02 2.01
N VAL A 276 16.64 14.70 2.99
CA VAL A 276 17.06 14.15 4.29
C VAL A 276 17.13 12.62 4.31
N ALA A 277 16.19 11.98 3.61
CA ALA A 277 16.04 10.53 3.51
C ALA A 277 15.63 10.18 2.09
N PRO A 278 16.55 10.29 1.11
CA PRO A 278 16.27 10.05 -0.29
C PRO A 278 15.72 8.64 -0.51
N ARG A 279 14.91 8.50 -1.57
CA ARG A 279 14.35 7.22 -2.02
C ARG A 279 15.43 6.44 -2.77
N ARG A 280 15.31 5.09 -2.82
CA ARG A 280 16.15 4.28 -3.71
C ARG A 280 16.01 4.72 -5.17
N THR A 281 17.11 4.66 -5.92
CA THR A 281 17.11 4.73 -7.39
C THR A 281 16.42 3.49 -7.97
N PRO A 282 16.04 3.47 -9.27
CA PRO A 282 15.57 2.26 -9.94
C PRO A 282 16.55 1.08 -9.82
N ASP A 283 17.85 1.39 -9.76
CA ASP A 283 18.96 0.45 -9.62
C ASP A 283 19.20 -0.04 -8.17
N GLY A 284 18.41 0.44 -7.21
CA GLY A 284 18.43 0.01 -5.81
C GLY A 284 19.42 0.74 -4.90
N GLU A 285 20.20 1.68 -5.43
CA GLU A 285 21.14 2.50 -4.66
C GLU A 285 20.40 3.57 -3.83
N TRP A 286 20.99 3.99 -2.71
CA TRP A 286 20.51 5.15 -1.94
C TRP A 286 21.34 6.39 -2.31
N PRO A 287 20.73 7.45 -2.86
CA PRO A 287 21.41 8.73 -3.09
C PRO A 287 21.98 9.35 -1.82
N SER A 288 22.93 10.28 -1.98
CA SER A 288 23.50 11.04 -0.86
C SER A 288 22.44 11.90 -0.16
N ALA A 289 22.14 11.59 1.10
CA ALA A 289 21.36 12.45 1.97
C ALA A 289 22.14 13.70 2.40
N LEU A 290 21.43 14.74 2.87
CA LEU A 290 22.03 15.87 3.58
C LEU A 290 22.92 15.39 4.74
N PRO A 291 24.16 15.89 4.88
CA PRO A 291 24.98 15.72 6.08
C PRO A 291 24.18 15.99 7.36
N ARG A 292 24.36 15.16 8.40
CA ARG A 292 23.57 15.22 9.66
C ARG A 292 23.44 16.64 10.23
N LYS A 293 24.51 17.45 10.23
CA LYS A 293 24.49 18.85 10.70
C LYS A 293 23.54 19.76 9.89
N GLN A 294 23.34 19.51 8.60
CA GLN A 294 22.35 20.22 7.78
C GLN A 294 20.94 19.68 8.02
N ALA A 295 20.75 18.36 8.09
CA ALA A 295 19.47 17.75 8.42
C ALA A 295 18.94 18.17 9.82
N ASP A 296 19.84 18.32 10.80
CA ASP A 296 19.52 18.78 12.15
C ASP A 296 19.21 20.29 12.20
N ALA A 297 19.92 21.09 11.39
CA ALA A 297 19.61 22.52 11.25
C ALA A 297 18.29 22.77 10.51
N LEU A 298 17.97 21.96 9.50
CA LEU A 298 16.68 22.03 8.78
C LEU A 298 15.52 21.64 9.70
N LEU A 299 15.70 20.61 10.52
CA LEU A 299 14.75 20.20 11.56
C LEU A 299 14.50 21.34 12.57
N ARG A 300 15.56 21.97 13.08
CA ARG A 300 15.43 23.09 14.03
C ARG A 300 14.79 24.33 13.39
N TYR A 301 15.10 24.62 12.13
CA TYR A 301 14.50 25.74 11.38
C TYR A 301 13.02 25.50 11.04
N LEU A 302 12.64 24.28 10.64
CA LEU A 302 11.23 23.88 10.44
C LEU A 302 10.34 24.16 11.66
N VAL A 303 10.88 23.99 12.86
CA VAL A 303 10.17 24.15 14.14
C VAL A 303 10.09 25.62 14.61
N ARG A 304 11.08 26.44 14.23
CA ARG A 304 11.18 27.88 14.55
C ARG A 304 11.53 28.70 13.31
N PRO A 305 10.65 28.74 12.29
CA PRO A 305 10.92 29.43 11.02
C PRO A 305 10.87 30.97 11.14
N ASP A 306 10.48 31.47 12.31
CA ASP A 306 10.55 32.87 12.75
C ASP A 306 11.98 33.32 13.14
N GLN A 307 12.96 32.41 13.11
CA GLN A 307 14.39 32.71 13.31
C GLN A 307 15.10 32.90 11.96
N SER A 308 16.30 33.50 11.97
CA SER A 308 17.13 33.59 10.76
C SER A 308 17.51 32.19 10.25
N ALA A 309 17.33 31.96 8.95
CA ALA A 309 17.71 30.70 8.31
C ALA A 309 19.20 30.36 8.56
N PRO A 310 19.53 29.13 9.03
CA PRO A 310 20.92 28.75 9.24
C PRO A 310 21.71 28.75 7.93
N SER A 311 22.81 29.52 7.86
CA SER A 311 23.64 29.73 6.66
C SER A 311 24.30 28.47 6.09
N GLN A 312 24.24 27.36 6.83
CA GLN A 312 24.69 26.05 6.39
C GLN A 312 23.65 25.25 5.59
N LEU A 313 22.41 25.72 5.46
CA LEU A 313 21.38 25.05 4.66
C LEU A 313 21.48 25.41 3.17
N PRO A 314 21.18 24.48 2.24
CA PRO A 314 20.92 24.83 0.85
C PRO A 314 19.80 25.87 0.75
N ARG A 315 20.00 26.89 -0.09
CA ARG A 315 19.12 28.06 -0.17
C ARG A 315 17.66 27.68 -0.43
N ALA A 316 17.39 26.81 -1.41
CA ALA A 316 16.02 26.42 -1.75
C ALA A 316 15.28 25.79 -0.57
N LEU A 317 15.91 24.87 0.17
CA LEU A 317 15.30 24.24 1.35
C LEU A 317 14.96 25.26 2.45
N ALA A 318 15.79 26.30 2.62
CA ALA A 318 15.52 27.39 3.54
C ALA A 318 14.37 28.29 3.03
N ASP A 319 14.37 28.63 1.74
CA ASP A 319 13.34 29.46 1.11
C ASP A 319 11.96 28.76 1.11
N LEU A 320 11.88 27.44 0.93
CA LEU A 320 10.63 26.66 1.08
C LEU A 320 10.04 26.78 2.50
N VAL A 321 10.87 26.62 3.54
CA VAL A 321 10.46 26.78 4.95
C VAL A 321 10.00 28.21 5.21
N ARG A 322 10.78 29.20 4.75
CA ARG A 322 10.50 30.63 4.90
C ARG A 322 9.18 31.04 4.25
N LEU A 323 8.95 30.67 2.99
CA LEU A 323 7.71 30.98 2.25
C LEU A 323 6.47 30.38 2.94
N THR A 324 6.60 29.17 3.50
CA THR A 324 5.51 28.53 4.28
C THR A 324 5.15 29.35 5.52
N HIS A 325 6.17 29.86 6.23
CA HIS A 325 5.98 30.66 7.43
C HIS A 325 5.42 32.06 7.12
N GLU A 326 5.99 32.74 6.12
CA GLU A 326 5.60 34.10 5.73
C GLU A 326 4.14 34.17 5.26
N ALA A 327 3.75 33.34 4.29
CA ALA A 327 2.39 33.37 3.72
C ALA A 327 1.33 33.01 4.76
N GLY A 328 1.59 31.98 5.58
CA GLY A 328 0.70 31.59 6.68
C GLY A 328 0.58 32.63 7.79
N THR A 329 1.70 33.29 8.13
CA THR A 329 1.71 34.39 9.11
C THR A 329 0.96 35.60 8.57
N ALA A 330 1.22 36.01 7.32
CA ALA A 330 0.55 37.14 6.68
C ALA A 330 -0.96 36.90 6.49
N TYR A 331 -1.39 35.64 6.30
CA TYR A 331 -2.80 35.26 6.33
C TYR A 331 -3.41 35.45 7.73
N ALA A 332 -2.77 34.91 8.77
CA ALA A 332 -3.28 34.93 10.14
C ALA A 332 -3.27 36.35 10.75
N GLU A 333 -2.26 37.17 10.44
CA GLU A 333 -2.11 38.53 10.97
C GLU A 333 -3.24 39.49 10.54
N ARG A 334 -3.83 39.31 9.35
CA ARG A 334 -4.95 40.12 8.83
C ARG A 334 -6.15 40.19 9.77
N SER A 335 -6.31 39.20 10.65
CA SER A 335 -7.36 39.19 11.68
C SER A 335 -6.84 38.80 13.07
N GLY A 336 -5.54 39.00 13.33
CA GLY A 336 -4.93 38.87 14.66
C GLY A 336 -4.55 37.46 15.15
N TRP A 337 -4.70 36.42 14.33
CA TRP A 337 -4.57 35.00 14.74
C TRP A 337 -3.12 34.44 14.75
N ARG A 338 -2.09 35.29 14.85
CA ARG A 338 -0.69 34.86 14.68
C ARG A 338 -0.25 33.81 15.72
N ALA A 339 -0.75 33.88 16.95
CA ALA A 339 -0.41 32.95 18.03
C ALA A 339 -1.08 31.57 17.83
N GLU A 340 -2.35 31.56 17.43
CA GLU A 340 -3.10 30.35 17.06
C GLU A 340 -2.46 29.68 15.83
N TRP A 341 -2.12 30.44 14.78
CA TRP A 341 -1.43 29.91 13.61
C TRP A 341 -0.09 29.26 13.96
N ARG A 342 0.75 29.92 14.77
CA ARG A 342 2.05 29.36 15.23
C ARG A 342 1.86 28.08 16.05
N THR A 343 0.84 28.05 16.92
CA THR A 343 0.46 26.87 17.71
C THR A 343 0.02 25.71 16.81
N GLN A 344 -0.88 26.00 15.86
CA GLN A 344 -1.48 25.06 14.91
C GLN A 344 -0.45 24.50 13.93
N TYR A 345 0.48 25.33 13.45
CA TYR A 345 1.58 24.94 12.57
C TYR A 345 2.49 23.90 13.26
N ARG A 346 2.96 24.17 14.50
CA ARG A 346 3.81 23.21 15.23
C ARG A 346 3.10 21.88 15.52
N LEU A 347 1.82 21.91 15.87
CA LEU A 347 1.03 20.68 16.07
C LEU A 347 0.82 19.91 14.76
N SER A 348 0.65 20.59 13.63
CA SER A 348 0.56 19.97 12.31
C SER A 348 1.90 19.36 11.88
N LEU A 349 3.00 20.07 12.11
CA LEU A 349 4.36 19.61 11.88
C LEU A 349 4.64 18.33 12.69
N ALA A 350 4.25 18.29 13.97
CA ALA A 350 4.36 17.10 14.80
C ALA A 350 3.53 15.92 14.26
N VAL A 351 2.26 16.17 13.93
CA VAL A 351 1.33 15.16 13.38
C VAL A 351 1.83 14.59 12.05
N HIS A 352 2.19 15.43 11.08
CA HIS A 352 2.57 14.97 9.74
C HIS A 352 3.99 14.42 9.67
N ALA A 353 4.88 14.85 10.57
CA ALA A 353 6.15 14.15 10.78
C ALA A 353 5.92 12.74 11.38
N LEU A 354 4.95 12.55 12.30
CA LEU A 354 4.55 11.20 12.71
C LEU A 354 3.95 10.38 11.55
N VAL A 355 3.12 10.98 10.69
CA VAL A 355 2.63 10.30 9.47
C VAL A 355 3.80 9.82 8.62
N ALA A 356 4.83 10.65 8.42
CA ALA A 356 6.00 10.32 7.63
C ALA A 356 6.85 9.16 8.22
N THR A 357 6.80 8.86 9.53
CA THR A 357 7.47 7.65 10.06
C THR A 357 6.87 6.35 9.50
N THR A 358 5.63 6.39 9.01
CA THR A 358 4.95 5.22 8.43
C THR A 358 5.35 4.92 6.99
N TYR A 359 6.02 5.85 6.31
CA TYR A 359 6.44 5.70 4.91
C TYR A 359 7.60 4.70 4.81
N ASP A 360 7.48 3.70 3.93
CA ASP A 360 8.50 2.66 3.72
C ASP A 360 9.45 2.93 2.55
N ASN A 361 9.21 4.00 1.78
CA ASN A 361 10.10 4.46 0.72
C ASN A 361 11.15 5.50 1.19
N LEU A 362 11.14 5.88 2.46
CA LEU A 362 12.21 6.66 3.08
C LEU A 362 13.41 5.76 3.41
N GLY A 363 14.63 6.29 3.25
CA GLY A 363 15.84 5.63 3.73
C GLY A 363 15.80 5.36 5.25
N PRO A 364 16.64 4.44 5.79
CA PRO A 364 16.55 3.97 7.18
C PRO A 364 16.69 5.08 8.24
N ALA A 365 17.32 6.21 7.91
CA ALA A 365 17.39 7.39 8.77
C ALA A 365 16.10 8.24 8.81
N GLY A 366 15.24 8.11 7.79
CA GLY A 366 14.06 8.95 7.59
C GLY A 366 13.03 8.88 8.70
N PRO A 367 12.52 7.70 9.08
CA PRO A 367 11.56 7.57 10.18
C PRO A 367 12.12 8.09 11.52
N SER A 368 13.43 7.93 11.76
CA SER A 368 14.11 8.50 12.94
C SER A 368 14.11 10.04 12.89
N TRP A 369 14.54 10.65 11.77
CA TRP A 369 14.49 12.10 11.60
C TRP A 369 13.07 12.66 11.70
N CYS A 370 12.07 11.95 11.17
CA CYS A 370 10.66 12.31 11.28
C CYS A 370 10.16 12.29 12.74
N LEU A 371 10.52 11.27 13.53
CA LEU A 371 10.17 11.25 14.95
C LEU A 371 10.86 12.39 15.73
N ARG A 372 12.15 12.64 15.44
CA ARG A 372 12.91 13.75 16.02
C ARG A 372 12.19 15.07 15.73
N LEU A 373 11.85 15.33 14.48
CA LEU A 373 11.10 16.53 14.07
C LEU A 373 9.78 16.66 14.84
N ALA A 374 9.04 15.55 15.04
CA ALA A 374 7.80 15.56 15.80
C ALA A 374 8.01 15.91 17.29
N ALA A 375 9.06 15.37 17.92
CA ALA A 375 9.39 15.65 19.32
C ALA A 375 9.86 17.10 19.53
N TYR A 376 10.74 17.62 18.66
CA TYR A 376 11.17 19.03 18.72
C TYR A 376 10.01 20.00 18.41
N ALA A 377 9.13 19.68 17.47
CA ALA A 377 7.91 20.48 17.20
C ALA A 377 7.00 20.54 18.43
N LEU A 378 6.87 19.44 19.17
CA LEU A 378 6.08 19.36 20.39
C LEU A 378 6.76 20.07 21.58
N ASP A 379 8.09 20.01 21.71
CA ASP A 379 8.82 20.81 22.69
C ASP A 379 8.67 22.33 22.44
N ALA A 380 8.75 22.77 21.18
CA ALA A 380 8.50 24.17 20.84
C ALA A 380 7.03 24.58 21.01
N HIS A 381 6.07 23.64 21.03
CA HIS A 381 4.70 23.91 21.48
C HIS A 381 4.65 24.06 23.02
N ARG A 382 5.25 23.12 23.77
CA ARG A 382 5.40 23.15 25.23
C ARG A 382 6.01 24.47 25.71
N ALA A 383 7.15 24.87 25.17
CA ALA A 383 7.89 26.06 25.59
C ALA A 383 7.10 27.38 25.42
N GLU A 384 6.08 27.42 24.56
CA GLU A 384 5.22 28.60 24.36
C GLU A 384 3.90 28.53 25.14
N ARG A 385 3.36 27.32 25.39
CA ARG A 385 2.02 27.13 25.98
C ARG A 385 2.05 26.63 27.43
N GLU A 386 3.01 25.77 27.76
CA GLU A 386 3.18 25.14 29.08
C GLU A 386 4.65 25.23 29.54
N PRO A 387 5.24 26.43 29.69
CA PRO A 387 6.65 26.59 30.06
C PRO A 387 6.98 26.02 31.45
N THR A 388 5.99 25.90 32.33
CA THR A 388 6.08 25.27 33.66
C THR A 388 6.15 23.74 33.60
N LEU A 389 5.79 23.11 32.48
CA LEU A 389 5.94 21.67 32.30
C LEU A 389 7.38 21.37 31.91
N THR A 390 8.22 21.04 32.90
CA THR A 390 9.64 20.69 32.68
C THR A 390 9.83 19.21 32.35
N PRO A 391 10.84 18.84 31.54
CA PRO A 391 11.29 17.45 31.45
C PRO A 391 11.71 16.91 32.83
N PRO A 392 11.62 15.59 33.07
CA PRO A 392 12.27 14.97 34.22
C PRO A 392 13.80 15.12 34.11
N VAL A 393 14.49 15.22 35.25
CA VAL A 393 15.96 15.32 35.27
C VAL A 393 16.57 13.98 34.84
N ALA A 394 17.26 13.97 33.70
CA ALA A 394 17.91 12.78 33.17
C ALA A 394 18.83 12.10 34.21
N GLY A 395 18.71 10.77 34.33
CA GLY A 395 19.47 9.97 35.29
C GLY A 395 18.86 9.88 36.70
N VAL A 396 17.81 10.63 37.02
CA VAL A 396 16.95 10.34 38.18
C VAL A 396 15.89 9.35 37.74
N ASP A 397 16.01 8.08 38.16
CA ASP A 397 14.93 7.10 38.01
C ASP A 397 13.67 7.65 38.68
N ALA A 398 12.69 8.05 37.87
CA ALA A 398 11.46 8.62 38.36
C ALA A 398 10.80 7.60 39.31
N PRO A 399 10.52 7.96 40.59
CA PRO A 399 9.97 7.00 41.54
C PRO A 399 8.66 6.47 40.98
N ARG A 400 8.65 5.16 40.70
CA ARG A 400 7.54 4.44 40.07
C ARG A 400 6.25 4.89 40.74
N PRO A 401 5.27 5.45 40.01
CA PRO A 401 4.12 6.08 40.62
C PRO A 401 3.48 5.08 41.58
N PRO A 402 3.26 5.46 42.86
CA PRO A 402 2.77 4.52 43.86
C PRO A 402 1.46 3.91 43.36
N ASP A 403 1.27 2.61 43.57
CA ASP A 403 0.03 1.94 43.20
C ASP A 403 -1.14 2.64 43.90
N VAL A 404 -1.84 3.52 43.16
CA VAL A 404 -3.01 4.25 43.65
C VAL A 404 -4.13 3.22 43.77
N ALA A 405 -4.17 2.60 44.94
CA ALA A 405 -5.25 1.72 45.37
C ALA A 405 -6.53 2.56 45.47
N TRP A 406 -7.24 2.69 44.35
CA TRP A 406 -8.57 3.26 44.28
C TRP A 406 -9.44 2.65 45.38
N PRO A 407 -10.00 3.46 46.30
CA PRO A 407 -10.80 2.92 47.39
C PRO A 407 -11.98 2.15 46.79
N ARG A 408 -12.11 0.87 47.15
CA ARG A 408 -13.29 0.09 46.80
C ARG A 408 -14.48 0.73 47.49
N VAL A 409 -15.42 1.21 46.68
CA VAL A 409 -16.77 1.52 47.16
C VAL A 409 -17.50 0.18 47.24
N ASP A 410 -17.75 -0.29 48.46
CA ASP A 410 -18.47 -1.53 48.69
C ASP A 410 -19.94 -1.36 48.28
N GLY A 411 -20.31 -1.99 47.17
CA GLY A 411 -21.69 -2.09 46.71
C GLY A 411 -22.40 -3.29 47.37
N PRO A 412 -23.72 -3.20 47.65
CA PRO A 412 -24.43 -4.22 48.41
C PRO A 412 -24.55 -5.57 47.68
N ASP A 413 -24.55 -6.65 48.45
CA ASP A 413 -24.51 -8.03 47.97
C ASP A 413 -25.65 -8.43 47.03
N TYR A 414 -25.28 -9.09 45.93
CA TYR A 414 -26.18 -9.94 45.15
C TYR A 414 -25.69 -11.38 45.19
N HIS A 415 -26.38 -12.23 45.96
CA HIS A 415 -26.08 -13.67 46.01
C HIS A 415 -26.33 -14.36 44.67
N LEU A 416 -25.36 -15.15 44.21
CA LEU A 416 -25.53 -16.16 43.17
C LEU A 416 -24.92 -17.52 43.63
N PRO A 417 -25.45 -18.67 43.20
CA PRO A 417 -25.06 -19.97 43.73
C PRO A 417 -23.71 -20.49 43.17
N PRO A 418 -23.06 -21.45 43.86
CA PRO A 418 -21.64 -21.75 43.65
C PRO A 418 -21.33 -22.60 42.40
N GLY A 419 -20.64 -22.00 41.45
CA GLY A 419 -19.95 -22.69 40.34
C GLY A 419 -18.53 -23.11 40.74
N ARG A 420 -18.20 -24.41 40.58
CA ARG A 420 -16.91 -25.03 40.99
C ARG A 420 -15.69 -24.27 40.46
N GLY A 421 -14.73 -23.99 41.33
CA GLY A 421 -13.55 -23.18 40.99
C GLY A 421 -12.30 -23.95 40.57
N HIS A 422 -11.28 -23.18 40.17
CA HIS A 422 -9.86 -23.57 40.10
C HIS A 422 -9.01 -22.33 40.42
N ALA A 423 -7.78 -22.54 40.89
CA ALA A 423 -6.82 -21.52 41.28
C ALA A 423 -5.38 -22.08 41.14
N PRO A 424 -4.32 -21.29 41.31
CA PRO A 424 -4.16 -19.85 41.01
C PRO A 424 -3.08 -19.62 39.94
N GLY A 425 -3.21 -18.57 39.11
CA GLY A 425 -2.19 -18.24 38.10
C GLY A 425 -2.20 -16.77 37.72
N GLY A 426 -1.30 -15.98 38.30
CA GLY A 426 -1.18 -14.55 38.02
C GLY A 426 0.12 -14.20 37.32
N ARG A 427 0.05 -13.34 36.28
CA ARG A 427 1.07 -12.34 35.90
C ARG A 427 0.59 -11.44 34.76
N GLY A 428 1.09 -10.20 34.76
CA GLY A 428 1.19 -9.25 33.65
C GLY A 428 0.18 -9.28 32.49
N ARG A 429 -0.88 -8.46 32.57
CA ARG A 429 -1.55 -7.94 31.37
C ARG A 429 -0.82 -6.68 30.86
N GLN A 430 0.15 -6.82 29.96
CA GLN A 430 0.55 -5.75 29.03
C GLN A 430 0.00 -6.07 27.64
N ARG A 431 -0.55 -5.07 26.94
CA ARG A 431 -1.51 -5.28 25.84
C ARG A 431 -1.17 -4.45 24.60
N ALA A 432 -0.87 -5.12 23.50
CA ALA A 432 -0.47 -4.60 22.18
C ALA A 432 -0.57 -5.75 21.15
N MET A 433 -0.92 -5.65 19.85
CA MET A 433 -1.34 -4.54 18.96
C MET A 433 -0.27 -3.44 18.74
N ILE A 434 0.20 -3.09 17.53
CA ILE A 434 -0.19 -3.32 16.11
C ILE A 434 1.15 -3.61 15.35
N GLY A 435 1.35 -3.90 14.04
CA GLY A 435 0.51 -4.42 12.95
C GLY A 435 0.78 -3.81 11.55
N ARG A 436 1.50 -4.53 10.67
CA ARG A 436 1.65 -4.35 9.20
C ARG A 436 2.52 -3.18 8.65
N ARG A 437 2.79 -3.26 7.34
CA ARG A 437 3.72 -2.45 6.49
C ARG A 437 3.31 -2.54 4.99
N ARG A 438 3.93 -1.74 4.11
CA ARG A 438 3.99 -1.72 2.61
C ARG A 438 3.29 -0.55 1.88
N ARG A 439 4.04 0.32 1.16
CA ARG A 439 3.59 1.24 0.07
C ARG A 439 4.67 2.06 -0.73
N ILE A 440 5.41 1.39 -1.63
CA ILE A 440 5.44 1.67 -3.11
C ILE A 440 6.19 2.92 -3.70
N MET A 441 6.53 2.82 -4.99
CA MET A 441 7.02 3.87 -5.94
C MET A 441 6.03 4.12 -7.10
N VAL A 442 6.05 5.32 -7.73
CA VAL A 442 5.91 5.59 -9.20
C VAL A 442 5.69 7.11 -9.44
N TYR A 443 6.54 7.76 -10.25
CA TYR A 443 6.37 9.17 -10.71
C TYR A 443 7.17 9.49 -12.00
N ILE A 444 7.06 8.70 -13.09
CA ILE A 444 7.83 8.96 -14.34
C ILE A 444 6.92 9.17 -15.57
N ALA A 445 5.93 8.30 -15.81
CA ALA A 445 5.23 8.24 -17.09
C ALA A 445 4.07 9.26 -17.29
N LEU A 446 4.23 10.50 -16.83
CA LEU A 446 3.37 11.63 -17.26
C LEU A 446 3.98 12.42 -18.44
N ALA A 447 5.29 12.29 -18.69
CA ALA A 447 6.01 13.08 -19.70
C ALA A 447 6.12 12.43 -21.10
N LEU A 448 5.99 11.10 -21.23
CA LEU A 448 6.41 10.35 -22.42
C LEU A 448 5.35 10.22 -23.55
N VAL A 449 4.12 10.72 -23.37
CA VAL A 449 2.96 10.43 -24.25
C VAL A 449 3.03 11.12 -25.64
N VAL A 450 4.08 11.88 -25.95
CA VAL A 450 4.15 12.74 -27.17
C VAL A 450 5.12 12.22 -28.25
N LEU A 451 6.18 11.46 -27.91
CA LEU A 451 7.26 11.12 -28.87
C LEU A 451 6.87 10.13 -29.99
N GLY A 452 5.72 9.45 -29.89
CA GLY A 452 5.30 8.42 -30.85
C GLY A 452 4.29 8.86 -31.94
N GLY A 453 3.84 10.11 -31.96
CA GLY A 453 2.62 10.51 -32.70
C GLY A 453 2.78 11.59 -33.79
N GLY A 454 3.99 12.03 -34.11
CA GLY A 454 4.23 13.35 -34.72
C GLY A 454 4.52 13.43 -36.22
N LEU A 455 4.46 12.35 -37.03
CA LEU A 455 5.00 12.41 -38.40
C LEU A 455 4.36 11.43 -39.42
N ALA A 456 3.02 11.38 -39.50
CA ALA A 456 2.32 10.46 -40.42
C ALA A 456 0.96 10.97 -40.96
N SER A 457 0.86 12.22 -41.43
CA SER A 457 -0.39 12.75 -42.03
C SER A 457 -0.22 13.93 -43.00
N TYR A 458 0.64 13.83 -44.04
CA TYR A 458 0.54 14.76 -45.20
C TYR A 458 1.24 14.29 -46.50
N VAL A 459 0.66 13.32 -47.23
CA VAL A 459 0.75 13.23 -48.71
C VAL A 459 -0.59 12.65 -49.21
N ALA A 460 -1.16 13.23 -50.26
CA ALA A 460 -2.36 12.75 -50.96
C ALA A 460 -1.94 11.90 -52.18
N ALA A 461 -2.48 10.69 -52.38
CA ALA A 461 -3.63 10.40 -53.26
C ALA A 461 -3.20 9.87 -54.65
N GLU A 462 -4.18 9.34 -55.40
CA GLU A 462 -4.08 8.67 -56.72
C GLU A 462 -3.31 7.31 -56.72
N GLY A 463 -3.85 6.23 -57.32
CA GLY A 463 -5.18 6.00 -57.88
C GLY A 463 -5.32 4.64 -58.60
N ALA A 464 -6.57 4.25 -58.92
CA ALA A 464 -6.96 3.13 -59.81
C ALA A 464 -6.57 1.68 -59.35
N SER A 465 -7.18 0.58 -59.80
CA SER A 465 -8.57 0.31 -60.27
C SER A 465 -8.94 -1.16 -59.99
N ASP A 466 -10.22 -1.50 -60.12
CA ASP A 466 -10.84 -2.82 -60.38
C ASP A 466 -10.08 -4.13 -60.12
N ARG A 467 -10.73 -5.04 -59.37
CA ARG A 467 -11.39 -6.22 -60.01
C ARG A 467 -12.29 -7.03 -59.07
N ASN A 468 -13.32 -7.65 -59.66
CA ASN A 468 -14.25 -8.58 -59.01
C ASN A 468 -13.66 -9.99 -58.85
N ALA A 469 -14.01 -10.69 -57.76
CA ALA A 469 -13.94 -12.15 -57.69
C ALA A 469 -14.95 -12.75 -56.68
N THR A 470 -16.07 -13.21 -57.24
CA THR A 470 -17.15 -14.11 -56.79
C THR A 470 -16.88 -15.11 -55.64
N LEU A 471 -17.89 -15.31 -54.79
CA LEU A 471 -18.03 -16.46 -53.86
C LEU A 471 -18.27 -17.80 -54.62
N PRO A 472 -17.86 -18.94 -54.03
CA PRO A 472 -18.83 -19.96 -53.61
C PRO A 472 -18.52 -20.53 -52.21
N ALA A 473 -19.49 -20.61 -51.28
CA ALA A 473 -20.54 -21.62 -51.13
C ALA A 473 -20.12 -22.89 -50.37
N SER A 474 -20.93 -23.30 -49.40
CA SER A 474 -20.69 -24.44 -48.49
C SER A 474 -21.26 -25.77 -49.03
N PRO A 475 -20.72 -26.92 -48.61
CA PRO A 475 -21.46 -28.17 -48.53
C PRO A 475 -21.79 -28.56 -47.07
N SER A 476 -22.93 -29.22 -46.84
CA SER A 476 -23.28 -29.84 -45.56
C SER A 476 -23.35 -31.36 -45.68
N THR A 477 -22.54 -32.07 -44.90
CA THR A 477 -22.52 -33.53 -44.75
C THR A 477 -21.89 -33.89 -43.40
N ARG A 478 -22.20 -35.02 -42.75
CA ARG A 478 -23.41 -35.88 -42.75
C ARG A 478 -23.35 -36.70 -41.45
N THR A 479 -24.48 -37.10 -40.88
CA THR A 479 -24.51 -37.95 -39.68
C THR A 479 -24.05 -39.37 -39.99
N GLU A 480 -23.02 -39.86 -39.28
CA GLU A 480 -22.72 -41.29 -39.17
C GLU A 480 -22.41 -41.64 -37.70
N THR A 481 -22.81 -42.85 -37.29
CA THR A 481 -22.72 -43.35 -35.90
C THR A 481 -21.82 -44.58 -35.87
N PRO A 482 -20.76 -44.64 -35.04
CA PRO A 482 -19.94 -45.85 -34.91
C PRO A 482 -20.72 -46.99 -34.24
N PRO A 483 -20.49 -48.26 -34.64
CA PRO A 483 -21.24 -49.40 -34.13
C PRO A 483 -20.74 -49.89 -32.77
N THR A 484 -21.63 -50.55 -32.02
CA THR A 484 -21.26 -51.35 -30.84
C THR A 484 -20.56 -52.65 -31.25
N SER A 485 -19.28 -52.81 -30.93
CA SER A 485 -18.60 -54.11 -30.90
C SER A 485 -18.59 -54.68 -29.47
N ARG A 486 -18.74 -55.99 -29.36
CA ARG A 486 -18.90 -56.71 -28.08
C ARG A 486 -17.97 -57.92 -28.07
N GLY A 487 -17.14 -58.02 -27.04
CA GLY A 487 -16.22 -59.13 -26.81
C GLY A 487 -14.75 -58.75 -26.98
N ASP A 488 -14.02 -58.68 -25.86
CA ASP A 488 -13.09 -59.76 -25.50
C ASP A 488 -12.81 -59.67 -23.98
N GLU A 489 -13.28 -60.66 -23.22
CA GLU A 489 -13.17 -60.66 -21.76
C GLU A 489 -11.82 -61.30 -21.37
N ARG A 490 -10.79 -60.46 -21.22
CA ARG A 490 -9.44 -60.88 -20.81
C ARG A 490 -9.13 -60.34 -19.42
N ASP A 491 -8.65 -61.21 -18.55
CA ASP A 491 -8.20 -60.83 -17.20
C ASP A 491 -7.14 -59.71 -17.28
N PRO A 492 -7.28 -58.64 -16.47
CA PRO A 492 -6.31 -57.56 -16.46
C PRO A 492 -4.96 -58.06 -15.89
N PRO A 493 -3.82 -57.69 -16.51
CA PRO A 493 -2.51 -58.07 -15.97
C PRO A 493 -2.29 -57.45 -14.58
N PRO A 494 -1.65 -58.17 -13.65
CA PRO A 494 -1.43 -57.66 -12.30
C PRO A 494 -0.54 -56.42 -12.33
N PHE A 495 -1.00 -55.36 -11.66
CA PHE A 495 -0.28 -54.09 -11.46
C PHE A 495 0.02 -53.26 -12.73
N ALA A 496 -0.95 -53.11 -13.63
CA ALA A 496 -1.06 -51.84 -14.34
C ALA A 496 -1.24 -50.71 -13.29
N PRO A 497 -0.36 -49.68 -13.23
CA PRO A 497 -0.51 -48.61 -12.25
C PRO A 497 -1.79 -47.84 -12.54
N ALA A 498 -2.62 -47.64 -11.51
CA ALA A 498 -3.85 -46.87 -11.64
C ALA A 498 -3.55 -45.50 -12.26
N SER A 499 -4.29 -45.14 -13.32
CA SER A 499 -4.07 -43.87 -14.01
C SER A 499 -4.19 -42.72 -13.01
N PRO A 500 -3.22 -41.80 -12.94
CA PRO A 500 -3.29 -40.69 -11.99
C PRO A 500 -4.53 -39.85 -12.31
N GLY A 501 -5.47 -39.81 -11.37
CA GLY A 501 -6.79 -39.24 -11.57
C GLY A 501 -6.77 -37.81 -12.11
N ARG A 502 -7.77 -37.46 -12.91
CA ARG A 502 -7.81 -36.31 -13.82
C ARG A 502 -7.28 -34.97 -13.28
N TYR A 503 -7.48 -34.70 -11.99
CA TYR A 503 -7.12 -33.44 -11.33
C TYR A 503 -5.94 -33.64 -10.36
N ALA A 504 -4.96 -32.75 -10.45
CA ALA A 504 -4.05 -32.48 -9.35
C ALA A 504 -4.85 -31.76 -8.25
N PHE A 505 -4.95 -32.36 -7.07
CA PHE A 505 -5.59 -31.78 -5.90
C PHE A 505 -4.56 -31.43 -4.84
N THR A 506 -4.62 -30.20 -4.30
CA THR A 506 -3.87 -29.77 -3.12
C THR A 506 -4.79 -29.04 -2.12
N CYS A 507 -4.48 -29.20 -0.84
CA CYS A 507 -5.26 -28.74 0.30
C CYS A 507 -4.33 -28.19 1.39
N LEU A 508 -4.51 -26.91 1.70
CA LEU A 508 -3.64 -26.11 2.58
C LEU A 508 -4.46 -25.41 3.67
N ARG A 509 -3.85 -25.19 4.84
CA ARG A 509 -4.28 -24.16 5.79
C ARG A 509 -3.31 -22.99 5.69
N VAL A 510 -3.84 -21.79 5.46
CA VAL A 510 -3.04 -20.58 5.18
C VAL A 510 -3.32 -19.52 6.24
N TRP A 511 -2.27 -19.00 6.85
CA TRP A 511 -2.30 -17.86 7.73
C TRP A 511 -1.59 -16.69 7.03
N SER A 512 -2.37 -15.76 6.46
CA SER A 512 -1.85 -14.49 5.91
C SER A 512 -1.93 -13.37 6.95
N PRO A 513 -1.40 -12.15 6.71
CA PRO A 513 -1.49 -11.02 7.66
C PRO A 513 -2.92 -10.50 7.94
N ASP A 514 -3.93 -10.98 7.20
CA ASP A 514 -5.37 -10.80 7.47
C ASP A 514 -5.95 -11.79 8.49
N ASP A 515 -5.27 -12.92 8.65
CA ASP A 515 -5.69 -14.04 9.48
C ASP A 515 -4.82 -14.06 10.75
N LEU A 516 -3.51 -13.86 10.57
CA LEU A 516 -2.54 -13.35 11.55
C LEU A 516 -2.81 -11.86 11.84
N GLY A 517 -3.83 -11.58 12.66
CA GLY A 517 -3.95 -10.27 13.31
C GLY A 517 -2.68 -9.90 14.10
N PRO A 518 -2.46 -8.62 14.43
CA PRO A 518 -1.26 -8.22 15.17
C PRO A 518 -1.16 -8.93 16.53
N ARG A 519 -0.08 -9.69 16.72
CA ARG A 519 0.17 -10.62 17.85
C ARG A 519 -0.89 -11.73 17.99
N SER A 520 -1.41 -12.21 16.86
CA SER A 520 -2.39 -13.29 16.76
C SER A 520 -1.78 -14.54 16.12
N GLU A 521 -0.98 -15.28 16.88
CA GLU A 521 -0.62 -16.69 16.64
C GLU A 521 -1.84 -17.64 16.83
N ARG A 522 -3.02 -17.20 16.40
CA ARG A 522 -4.27 -17.94 16.51
C ARG A 522 -4.28 -19.09 15.51
N LEU A 523 -3.81 -20.24 15.96
CA LEU A 523 -3.85 -21.50 15.20
C LEU A 523 -5.29 -21.88 14.81
N ASP A 524 -6.29 -21.37 15.53
CA ASP A 524 -7.72 -21.58 15.28
C ASP A 524 -8.38 -20.59 14.30
N ARG A 525 -7.61 -19.65 13.72
CA ARG A 525 -8.05 -18.74 12.65
C ARG A 525 -7.13 -18.78 11.43
N PHE A 526 -7.63 -19.31 10.31
CA PHE A 526 -6.88 -19.50 9.06
C PHE A 526 -7.82 -19.53 7.84
N ARG A 527 -7.25 -19.60 6.63
CA ARG A 527 -7.99 -19.90 5.40
C ARG A 527 -7.71 -21.33 4.96
N GLU A 528 -8.75 -22.12 4.81
CA GLU A 528 -8.69 -23.43 4.19
C GLU A 528 -8.75 -23.24 2.67
N GLU A 529 -7.64 -23.50 1.99
CA GLU A 529 -7.51 -23.42 0.54
C GLU A 529 -7.46 -24.80 -0.09
N ARG A 530 -8.27 -25.01 -1.13
CA ARG A 530 -8.34 -26.26 -1.89
C ARG A 530 -8.30 -25.95 -3.38
N LEU A 531 -7.38 -26.58 -4.11
CA LEU A 531 -7.17 -26.40 -5.54
C LEU A 531 -7.31 -27.75 -6.24
N TRP A 532 -8.17 -27.83 -7.26
CA TRP A 532 -8.23 -28.95 -8.21
C TRP A 532 -7.94 -28.41 -9.60
N TRP A 533 -6.97 -28.96 -10.33
CA TRP A 533 -6.66 -28.48 -11.67
C TRP A 533 -6.15 -29.59 -12.61
N THR A 534 -6.41 -29.44 -13.90
CA THR A 534 -6.05 -30.39 -14.97
C THR A 534 -4.79 -29.93 -15.71
N ARG A 535 -4.09 -30.85 -16.39
CA ARG A 535 -2.82 -30.53 -17.10
C ARG A 535 -2.93 -29.38 -18.11
N ASP A 536 -4.12 -29.08 -18.64
CA ASP A 536 -4.42 -27.96 -19.53
C ASP A 536 -4.81 -26.65 -18.78
N ARG A 537 -4.54 -26.57 -17.48
CA ARG A 537 -4.75 -25.39 -16.61
C ARG A 537 -6.21 -24.92 -16.48
N ALA A 538 -7.17 -25.82 -16.70
CA ALA A 538 -8.55 -25.67 -16.21
C ALA A 538 -8.67 -26.19 -14.77
N GLY A 539 -9.70 -25.78 -14.03
CA GLY A 539 -9.86 -26.23 -12.64
C GLY A 539 -10.84 -25.44 -11.78
N ARG A 540 -10.67 -25.59 -10.46
CA ARG A 540 -11.45 -25.01 -9.38
C ARG A 540 -10.53 -24.66 -8.21
N ARG A 541 -10.67 -23.47 -7.61
CA ARG A 541 -10.11 -23.13 -6.29
C ARG A 541 -11.25 -22.78 -5.34
N THR A 542 -11.32 -23.48 -4.21
CA THR A 542 -12.19 -23.13 -3.08
C THR A 542 -11.33 -22.46 -2.00
N VAL A 543 -11.74 -21.29 -1.51
CA VAL A 543 -11.14 -20.60 -0.35
C VAL A 543 -12.22 -20.40 0.71
N GLN A 544 -11.98 -20.89 1.92
CA GLN A 544 -12.94 -20.83 3.02
C GLN A 544 -12.25 -20.36 4.30
N ALA A 545 -12.69 -19.25 4.88
CA ALA A 545 -12.15 -18.79 6.15
C ALA A 545 -12.64 -19.69 7.29
N VAL A 546 -11.78 -19.93 8.27
CA VAL A 546 -12.07 -20.66 9.51
C VAL A 546 -11.71 -19.74 10.66
N ASP A 547 -12.63 -19.54 11.59
CA ASP A 547 -12.42 -18.69 12.78
C ASP A 547 -13.02 -19.39 13.99
N HIS A 548 -12.20 -19.68 15.02
CA HIS A 548 -12.57 -20.51 16.17
C HIS A 548 -13.24 -21.84 15.76
N GLY A 549 -12.66 -22.52 14.75
CA GLY A 549 -13.17 -23.76 14.16
C GLY A 549 -14.44 -23.64 13.29
N ARG A 550 -15.11 -22.47 13.28
CA ARG A 550 -16.30 -22.23 12.46
C ARG A 550 -15.89 -21.86 11.04
N ARG A 551 -16.36 -22.63 10.05
CA ARG A 551 -16.08 -22.39 8.62
C ARG A 551 -17.08 -21.38 8.03
N SER A 552 -16.58 -20.38 7.31
CA SER A 552 -17.38 -19.39 6.57
C SER A 552 -18.10 -20.01 5.37
N ARG A 553 -18.95 -19.24 4.66
CA ARG A 553 -19.31 -19.60 3.29
C ARG A 553 -18.03 -19.64 2.45
N ALA A 554 -17.85 -20.70 1.68
CA ALA A 554 -16.72 -20.86 0.78
C ALA A 554 -16.85 -19.95 -0.45
N LYS A 555 -15.74 -19.29 -0.83
CA LYS A 555 -15.59 -18.60 -2.11
C LYS A 555 -15.03 -19.57 -3.13
N VAL A 556 -15.71 -19.74 -4.26
CA VAL A 556 -15.29 -20.63 -5.34
C VAL A 556 -14.88 -19.80 -6.56
N SER A 557 -13.69 -20.07 -7.07
CA SER A 557 -13.24 -19.64 -8.40
C SER A 557 -13.20 -20.87 -9.32
N LEU A 558 -13.63 -20.71 -10.56
CA LEU A 558 -13.48 -21.68 -11.64
C LEU A 558 -12.46 -21.14 -12.64
N PHE A 559 -11.73 -22.04 -13.31
CA PHE A 559 -10.77 -21.72 -14.35
C PHE A 559 -11.09 -22.54 -15.60
N GLY A 560 -11.30 -21.85 -16.71
CA GLY A 560 -11.31 -22.43 -18.05
C GLY A 560 -9.91 -22.90 -18.48
N ARG A 561 -9.83 -23.54 -19.64
CA ARG A 561 -8.56 -24.02 -20.21
C ARG A 561 -7.56 -22.87 -20.34
N SER A 562 -6.35 -23.08 -19.85
CA SER A 562 -5.27 -22.08 -19.76
C SER A 562 -5.51 -20.86 -18.86
N GLU A 563 -6.61 -20.78 -18.10
CA GLU A 563 -6.88 -19.62 -17.22
C GLU A 563 -6.12 -19.67 -15.88
N LEU A 564 -5.72 -20.85 -15.40
CA LEU A 564 -4.87 -20.96 -14.21
C LEU A 564 -3.40 -20.62 -14.54
N THR A 565 -3.08 -19.33 -14.49
CA THR A 565 -1.72 -18.79 -14.68
C THR A 565 -0.83 -18.97 -13.44
N GLY A 566 0.49 -18.80 -13.60
CA GLY A 566 1.46 -18.86 -12.50
C GLY A 566 1.87 -20.27 -12.04
N VAL A 567 1.28 -21.33 -12.59
CA VAL A 567 1.62 -22.72 -12.22
C VAL A 567 3.02 -23.09 -12.75
N PRO A 568 4.01 -23.44 -11.91
CA PRO A 568 5.32 -23.88 -12.37
C PRO A 568 5.23 -25.24 -13.08
N PRO A 569 6.15 -25.58 -13.99
CA PRO A 569 6.26 -26.94 -14.53
C PRO A 569 6.52 -27.95 -13.40
N ALA A 570 6.00 -29.17 -13.55
CA ALA A 570 6.24 -30.25 -12.58
C ALA A 570 7.76 -30.53 -12.47
N PRO A 571 8.33 -30.71 -11.27
CA PRO A 571 9.77 -30.94 -11.09
C PRO A 571 10.23 -32.22 -11.79
N SER A 572 11.41 -32.17 -12.40
CA SER A 572 12.09 -33.36 -12.91
C SER A 572 12.47 -34.34 -11.79
N GLU A 573 12.30 -35.63 -12.04
CA GLU A 573 12.83 -36.71 -11.18
C GLU A 573 14.35 -36.88 -11.32
N ASN A 574 14.94 -36.33 -12.39
CA ASN A 574 16.38 -36.25 -12.56
C ASN A 574 16.90 -34.93 -11.99
N VAL A 575 17.78 -34.99 -10.97
CA VAL A 575 18.26 -33.80 -10.26
C VAL A 575 19.01 -32.81 -11.16
N THR A 576 19.77 -33.26 -12.17
CA THR A 576 20.47 -32.37 -13.10
C THR A 576 19.50 -31.53 -13.93
N ARG A 577 18.48 -32.18 -14.52
CA ARG A 577 17.38 -31.47 -15.21
C ARG A 577 16.55 -30.60 -14.26
N LEU A 578 16.45 -30.97 -12.99
CA LEU A 578 15.78 -30.15 -11.98
C LEU A 578 16.57 -28.86 -11.65
N ARG A 579 17.90 -28.92 -11.59
CA ARG A 579 18.75 -27.71 -11.46
C ARG A 579 18.56 -26.77 -12.65
N GLU A 580 18.60 -27.31 -13.88
CA GLU A 580 18.33 -26.55 -15.12
C GLU A 580 16.94 -25.88 -15.09
N GLN A 581 15.90 -26.66 -14.74
CA GLN A 581 14.52 -26.21 -14.61
C GLN A 581 14.33 -25.10 -13.55
N VAL A 582 15.02 -25.22 -12.41
CA VAL A 582 14.92 -24.21 -11.32
C VAL A 582 15.69 -22.95 -11.68
N ALA A 583 16.86 -23.04 -12.33
CA ALA A 583 17.59 -21.87 -12.83
C ALA A 583 16.76 -21.07 -13.86
N GLU A 584 16.08 -21.75 -14.80
CA GLU A 584 15.17 -21.10 -15.78
C GLU A 584 13.99 -20.37 -15.10
N LEU A 585 13.54 -20.84 -13.94
CA LEU A 585 12.48 -20.22 -13.15
C LEU A 585 12.98 -19.07 -12.28
N LEU A 586 14.18 -19.18 -11.70
CA LEU A 586 14.84 -18.10 -10.94
C LEU A 586 15.18 -16.91 -11.84
N GLU A 587 15.61 -17.14 -13.08
CA GLU A 587 15.85 -16.05 -14.05
C GLU A 587 14.58 -15.27 -14.46
N ARG A 588 13.39 -15.80 -14.13
CA ARG A 588 12.09 -15.10 -14.26
C ARG A 588 11.65 -14.39 -12.97
N LYS A 589 12.34 -14.60 -11.84
CA LYS A 589 12.10 -13.90 -10.58
C LYS A 589 12.89 -12.57 -10.55
N PRO A 590 12.43 -11.60 -9.73
CA PRO A 590 13.20 -10.39 -9.43
C PRO A 590 14.62 -10.69 -8.89
N PRO A 591 15.63 -9.84 -9.12
CA PRO A 591 17.02 -10.10 -8.71
C PRO A 591 17.20 -10.47 -7.23
N GLU A 592 16.44 -9.84 -6.34
CA GLU A 592 16.45 -10.06 -4.89
C GLU A 592 15.99 -11.45 -4.46
N LEU A 593 15.39 -12.23 -5.37
CA LEU A 593 14.99 -13.63 -5.21
C LEU A 593 15.82 -14.61 -6.06
N ARG A 594 16.96 -14.20 -6.65
CA ARG A 594 17.86 -15.09 -7.42
C ARG A 594 18.89 -15.77 -6.52
N ASN A 595 18.40 -16.40 -5.46
CA ASN A 595 19.19 -16.92 -4.34
C ASN A 595 18.47 -18.11 -3.67
N ALA A 596 19.07 -18.67 -2.62
CA ALA A 596 18.53 -19.79 -1.85
C ALA A 596 17.08 -19.57 -1.37
N ALA A 597 16.72 -18.36 -0.94
CA ALA A 597 15.35 -18.05 -0.53
C ALA A 597 14.35 -18.18 -1.70
N GLY A 598 14.70 -17.67 -2.89
CA GLY A 598 13.91 -17.89 -4.10
C GLY A 598 13.83 -19.36 -4.53
N THR A 599 14.89 -20.14 -4.31
CA THR A 599 14.86 -21.61 -4.50
C THR A 599 13.85 -22.26 -3.55
N LEU A 600 13.86 -21.91 -2.26
CA LEU A 600 12.88 -22.41 -1.28
C LEU A 600 11.44 -22.02 -1.66
N GLU A 601 11.20 -20.79 -2.12
CA GLU A 601 9.89 -20.36 -2.61
C GLU A 601 9.44 -21.20 -3.82
N LEU A 602 10.30 -21.42 -4.82
CA LEU A 602 9.98 -22.26 -5.99
C LEU A 602 9.69 -23.71 -5.62
N VAL A 603 10.39 -24.29 -4.63
CA VAL A 603 10.07 -25.64 -4.13
C VAL A 603 8.69 -25.66 -3.45
N ALA A 604 8.37 -24.64 -2.65
CA ALA A 604 7.05 -24.52 -2.04
C ALA A 604 5.92 -24.35 -3.08
N GLU A 605 6.12 -23.54 -4.12
CA GLU A 605 5.21 -23.43 -5.26
C GLU A 605 5.00 -24.79 -5.95
N MET A 606 6.08 -25.55 -6.21
CA MET A 606 5.97 -26.88 -6.80
C MET A 606 5.14 -27.84 -5.93
N HIS A 607 5.32 -27.83 -4.61
CA HIS A 607 4.49 -28.60 -3.67
C HIS A 607 3.04 -28.09 -3.58
N GLN A 608 2.80 -26.78 -3.76
CA GLN A 608 1.46 -26.17 -3.73
C GLN A 608 0.63 -26.55 -4.96
N PHE A 609 1.26 -26.73 -6.13
CA PHE A 609 0.55 -27.04 -7.36
C PHE A 609 0.53 -28.53 -7.74
N TRP A 610 1.51 -29.33 -7.32
CA TRP A 610 1.69 -30.70 -7.83
C TRP A 610 1.67 -31.78 -6.74
N PRO A 611 0.89 -32.86 -6.93
CA PRO A 611 1.04 -34.10 -6.18
C PRO A 611 2.31 -34.86 -6.61
N LEU A 612 3.41 -34.53 -5.93
CA LEU A 612 4.75 -35.01 -6.29
C LEU A 612 4.98 -36.49 -5.99
N SER A 613 5.62 -37.19 -6.93
CA SER A 613 6.14 -38.56 -6.73
C SER A 613 7.21 -38.61 -5.64
N ARG A 614 7.55 -39.82 -5.16
CA ARG A 614 8.68 -40.00 -4.23
C ARG A 614 10.00 -39.52 -4.86
N ALA A 615 10.23 -39.84 -6.14
CA ALA A 615 11.46 -39.47 -6.85
C ALA A 615 11.54 -37.94 -7.08
N GLN A 616 10.42 -37.27 -7.36
CA GLN A 616 10.38 -35.80 -7.45
C GLN A 616 10.76 -35.14 -6.12
N ARG A 617 10.22 -35.63 -5.00
CA ARG A 617 10.56 -35.10 -3.66
C ARG A 617 12.01 -35.41 -3.26
N GLU A 618 12.54 -36.56 -3.65
CA GLU A 618 13.95 -36.92 -3.45
C GLU A 618 14.90 -36.03 -4.28
N ALA A 619 14.55 -35.74 -5.54
CA ALA A 619 15.29 -34.82 -6.39
C ALA A 619 15.29 -33.38 -5.85
N LEU A 620 14.15 -32.89 -5.35
CA LEU A 620 14.05 -31.58 -4.69
C LEU A 620 14.89 -31.52 -3.41
N ARG A 621 14.87 -32.56 -2.57
CA ARG A 621 15.73 -32.61 -1.37
C ARG A 621 17.23 -32.63 -1.71
N ARG A 622 17.64 -33.30 -2.80
CA ARG A 622 19.04 -33.24 -3.29
C ARG A 622 19.42 -31.85 -3.79
N LEU A 623 18.58 -31.21 -4.61
CA LEU A 623 18.77 -29.82 -5.06
C LEU A 623 19.00 -28.88 -3.86
N LEU A 624 18.15 -28.99 -2.83
CA LEU A 624 18.23 -28.14 -1.64
C LEU A 624 19.51 -28.41 -0.83
N ALA A 625 19.90 -29.67 -0.63
CA ALA A 625 21.16 -30.03 0.04
C ALA A 625 22.42 -29.58 -0.73
N GLU A 626 22.29 -29.25 -2.02
CA GLU A 626 23.35 -28.72 -2.88
C GLU A 626 23.27 -27.18 -3.07
N THR A 627 22.25 -26.50 -2.54
CA THR A 627 22.04 -25.06 -2.76
C THR A 627 22.78 -24.22 -1.73
N GLU A 628 23.81 -23.50 -2.18
CA GLU A 628 24.56 -22.55 -1.35
C GLU A 628 23.65 -21.47 -0.74
N GLY A 629 23.86 -21.15 0.54
CA GLY A 629 23.06 -20.17 1.29
C GLY A 629 21.86 -20.76 2.05
N ILE A 630 21.62 -22.07 1.99
CA ILE A 630 20.64 -22.75 2.85
C ILE A 630 21.25 -23.06 4.23
N ILE A 631 20.47 -22.79 5.27
CA ILE A 631 20.75 -23.01 6.68
C ILE A 631 19.93 -24.21 7.17
N ASP A 632 20.59 -25.23 7.71
CA ASP A 632 19.95 -26.34 8.44
C ASP A 632 19.47 -25.85 9.81
N GLY A 633 18.18 -26.04 10.11
CA GLY A 633 17.59 -25.72 11.40
C GLY A 633 17.54 -26.89 12.39
N GLY A 634 17.69 -28.13 11.93
CA GLY A 634 17.35 -29.33 12.69
C GLY A 634 15.85 -29.63 12.69
N SER A 635 15.40 -30.51 13.59
CA SER A 635 14.02 -30.99 13.62
C SER A 635 13.11 -30.13 14.52
N TYR A 636 11.94 -29.73 14.00
CA TYR A 636 10.91 -28.94 14.70
C TYR A 636 9.50 -29.46 14.38
N PRO A 637 8.51 -29.22 15.27
CA PRO A 637 7.10 -29.43 14.96
C PRO A 637 6.50 -28.27 14.15
N ASP A 638 5.59 -28.58 13.22
CA ASP A 638 4.75 -27.58 12.55
C ASP A 638 3.56 -27.10 13.42
N ARG A 639 2.74 -26.18 12.88
CA ARG A 639 1.50 -25.69 13.53
C ARG A 639 0.40 -26.76 13.74
N ALA A 640 0.62 -28.01 13.32
CA ALA A 640 -0.21 -29.17 13.63
C ALA A 640 0.46 -30.15 14.60
N GLY A 641 1.68 -29.86 15.10
CA GLY A 641 2.44 -30.76 15.95
C GLY A 641 3.12 -31.91 15.22
N ARG A 642 3.30 -31.82 13.89
CA ARG A 642 4.01 -32.83 13.10
C ARG A 642 5.50 -32.49 13.06
N ASP A 643 6.33 -33.35 13.63
CA ASP A 643 7.79 -33.19 13.56
C ASP A 643 8.30 -33.34 12.12
N GLY A 644 9.20 -32.46 11.72
CA GLY A 644 9.95 -32.53 10.47
C GLY A 644 11.29 -31.82 10.57
N HIS A 645 12.11 -31.96 9.54
CA HIS A 645 13.43 -31.33 9.45
C HIS A 645 13.29 -29.97 8.73
N ALA A 646 13.77 -28.90 9.37
CA ALA A 646 13.66 -27.54 8.89
C ALA A 646 14.91 -27.09 8.15
N ILE A 647 14.72 -26.41 7.03
CA ILE A 647 15.76 -25.64 6.34
C ILE A 647 15.26 -24.23 6.08
N SER A 648 16.15 -23.25 6.06
CA SER A 648 15.81 -21.84 5.80
C SER A 648 16.86 -21.12 4.98
N ALA A 649 16.50 -19.99 4.38
CA ALA A 649 17.44 -19.05 3.76
C ALA A 649 16.88 -17.63 3.75
N ASP A 650 17.78 -16.65 3.80
CA ASP A 650 17.45 -15.23 3.78
C ASP A 650 17.63 -14.65 2.37
N ASN A 651 16.72 -13.77 1.94
CA ASN A 651 16.81 -13.05 0.67
C ASN A 651 17.60 -11.73 0.80
N GLY A 652 17.83 -11.04 -0.32
CA GLY A 652 18.58 -9.77 -0.34
C GLY A 652 17.93 -8.59 0.41
N GLU A 653 16.69 -8.75 0.90
CA GLU A 653 15.98 -7.78 1.75
C GLU A 653 15.92 -8.20 3.22
N GLY A 654 16.50 -9.35 3.59
CA GLY A 654 16.40 -9.94 4.93
C GLY A 654 15.07 -10.64 5.23
N GLN A 655 14.27 -10.97 4.21
CA GLN A 655 13.11 -11.86 4.39
C GLN A 655 13.59 -13.32 4.42
N ARG A 656 13.17 -14.09 5.42
CA ARG A 656 13.51 -15.51 5.58
C ARG A 656 12.41 -16.41 5.00
N GLU A 657 12.81 -17.35 4.18
CA GLU A 657 11.97 -18.46 3.71
C GLU A 657 12.37 -19.71 4.50
N THR A 658 11.40 -20.40 5.12
CA THR A 658 11.64 -21.62 5.92
C THR A 658 10.73 -22.75 5.46
N LEU A 659 11.30 -23.92 5.16
CA LEU A 659 10.57 -25.13 4.76
C LEU A 659 10.78 -26.26 5.78
N LEU A 660 9.70 -26.93 6.16
CA LEU A 660 9.72 -28.10 7.06
C LEU A 660 9.35 -29.38 6.29
N PHE A 661 10.21 -30.40 6.29
CA PHE A 661 9.99 -31.64 5.56
C PHE A 661 9.83 -32.86 6.48
N GLU A 662 8.86 -33.72 6.17
CA GLU A 662 8.72 -35.05 6.78
C GLU A 662 9.92 -35.92 6.39
N GLU A 663 10.80 -36.23 7.34
CA GLU A 663 12.10 -36.88 7.10
C GLU A 663 11.98 -38.17 6.28
N LYS A 664 10.98 -39.01 6.59
CA LYS A 664 10.76 -40.35 6.03
C LYS A 664 10.26 -40.34 4.58
N THR A 665 9.46 -39.33 4.20
CA THR A 665 8.73 -39.32 2.91
C THR A 665 9.17 -38.21 1.96
N GLY A 666 9.85 -37.18 2.49
CA GLY A 666 10.16 -35.94 1.78
C GLY A 666 8.92 -35.08 1.47
N ARG A 667 7.77 -35.29 2.11
CA ARG A 667 6.61 -34.38 2.00
C ARG A 667 6.96 -33.06 2.69
N LEU A 668 6.71 -31.95 2.02
CA LEU A 668 6.67 -30.64 2.67
C LEU A 668 5.48 -30.61 3.64
N LEU A 669 5.73 -30.29 4.90
CA LEU A 669 4.73 -30.19 5.99
C LEU A 669 4.26 -28.74 6.14
N SER A 670 5.21 -27.80 6.16
CA SER A 670 4.93 -26.36 6.23
C SER A 670 5.94 -25.51 5.48
N HIS A 671 5.50 -24.33 5.07
CA HIS A 671 6.31 -23.23 4.54
C HIS A 671 5.98 -21.97 5.32
N GLU A 672 6.98 -21.34 5.93
CA GLU A 672 6.86 -20.06 6.63
C GLU A 672 7.69 -18.99 5.91
N LYS A 673 7.11 -17.78 5.80
CA LYS A 673 7.78 -16.57 5.34
C LYS A 673 7.88 -15.61 6.51
N ILE A 674 9.08 -15.14 6.84
CA ILE A 674 9.34 -14.19 7.91
C ILE A 674 9.95 -12.93 7.29
N GLY A 675 9.52 -11.74 7.74
CA GLY A 675 10.06 -10.46 7.30
C GLY A 675 11.34 -10.09 8.05
N ALA A 676 12.02 -9.05 7.56
CA ALA A 676 13.26 -8.54 8.16
C ALA A 676 13.10 -7.88 9.55
N GLY A 677 11.91 -7.93 10.15
CA GLY A 677 11.66 -7.60 11.56
C GLY A 677 11.14 -8.79 12.37
N ASP A 678 11.51 -10.02 11.97
CA ASP A 678 11.03 -11.30 12.50
C ASP A 678 9.49 -11.48 12.47
N GLU A 679 8.77 -10.74 11.62
CA GLU A 679 7.32 -10.88 11.51
C GLU A 679 6.90 -12.01 10.55
N THR A 680 6.09 -13.00 10.97
CA THR A 680 5.51 -13.99 10.03
C THR A 680 4.65 -13.27 8.98
N LEU A 681 5.15 -13.18 7.76
CA LEU A 681 4.47 -12.62 6.59
C LEU A 681 3.43 -13.60 6.02
N ALA A 682 3.70 -14.90 6.09
CA ALA A 682 2.75 -15.96 5.74
C ALA A 682 3.16 -17.30 6.37
N TYR A 683 2.18 -18.14 6.68
CA TYR A 683 2.40 -19.55 7.00
C TYR A 683 1.45 -20.44 6.18
N TYR A 684 2.01 -21.45 5.53
CA TYR A 684 1.29 -22.45 4.74
C TYR A 684 1.51 -23.83 5.37
N LEU A 685 0.44 -24.47 5.83
CA LEU A 685 0.47 -25.85 6.31
C LEU A 685 -0.10 -26.76 5.22
N PHE A 686 0.72 -27.72 4.77
CA PHE A 686 0.37 -28.70 3.75
C PHE A 686 -0.35 -29.89 4.40
N VAL A 687 -1.62 -30.09 4.06
CA VAL A 687 -2.48 -31.11 4.67
C VAL A 687 -2.66 -32.30 3.72
N ASP A 688 -3.11 -32.08 2.48
CA ASP A 688 -3.29 -33.13 1.49
C ASP A 688 -2.81 -32.69 0.09
N SER A 689 -2.28 -33.64 -0.68
CA SER A 689 -1.80 -33.45 -2.05
C SER A 689 -1.80 -34.79 -2.78
N ARG A 690 -2.71 -34.95 -3.77
CA ARG A 690 -2.94 -36.21 -4.50
C ARG A 690 -3.56 -35.99 -5.88
N TRP A 691 -3.43 -36.97 -6.76
CA TRP A 691 -4.21 -37.04 -7.99
C TRP A 691 -5.61 -37.60 -7.70
N THR A 692 -6.66 -37.10 -8.37
CA THR A 692 -8.04 -37.51 -8.13
C THR A 692 -8.94 -37.22 -9.33
N ASP A 693 -9.97 -38.04 -9.58
CA ASP A 693 -10.93 -37.83 -10.67
C ASP A 693 -12.11 -36.92 -10.31
N THR A 694 -12.16 -36.39 -9.07
CA THR A 694 -13.31 -35.66 -8.56
C THR A 694 -12.97 -34.29 -7.96
N ILE A 695 -13.84 -33.31 -8.22
CA ILE A 695 -13.79 -31.94 -7.67
C ILE A 695 -14.80 -31.71 -6.53
N VAL A 696 -15.19 -32.80 -5.85
CA VAL A 696 -16.09 -32.78 -4.69
C VAL A 696 -15.42 -32.06 -3.51
N ASP A 697 -16.12 -31.06 -3.00
CA ASP A 697 -15.62 -30.02 -2.09
C ASP A 697 -15.55 -30.49 -0.62
N LYS A 698 -14.90 -31.63 -0.36
CA LYS A 698 -14.65 -32.09 1.02
C LYS A 698 -13.77 -31.06 1.75
N PRO A 699 -13.99 -30.81 3.06
CA PRO A 699 -13.04 -30.05 3.85
C PRO A 699 -11.66 -30.71 3.84
N CYS A 700 -10.62 -29.92 4.07
CA CYS A 700 -9.31 -30.46 4.43
C CYS A 700 -9.43 -31.36 5.68
N ALA A 701 -8.73 -32.51 5.65
CA ALA A 701 -8.61 -33.40 6.80
C ALA A 701 -7.96 -32.69 8.00
N ASP A 702 -8.02 -33.29 9.19
CA ASP A 702 -7.15 -32.86 10.29
C ASP A 702 -5.79 -33.56 10.13
N PRO A 703 -4.66 -32.84 10.10
CA PRO A 703 -3.33 -33.40 9.88
C PRO A 703 -2.83 -34.30 11.03
N THR A 704 -3.66 -34.54 12.05
CA THR A 704 -3.43 -35.38 13.22
C THR A 704 -4.32 -36.64 13.25
N SER A 705 -5.06 -36.93 12.18
CA SER A 705 -6.01 -38.05 12.10
C SER A 705 -5.58 -39.21 11.18
N ASP A 706 -4.28 -39.36 10.94
CA ASP A 706 -3.62 -40.49 10.24
C ASP A 706 -2.86 -41.38 11.25
#